data_AF-A0A4Y7IGN1-F1
#
_entry.id   AF-A0A4Y7IGN1-F1
#
_cell.length_a   1.000
_cell.length_b   1.000
_cell.length_c   1.000
_cell.angle_alpha   90.00
_cell.angle_beta   90.00
_cell.angle_gamma   90.00
#
_symmetry.space_group_name_H-M   'P 1'
#
loop_
_entity.id
_entity.type
_entity.pdbx_description
1 polymer ?
#
loop_
_entity_poly.entity_id
_entity_poly.type
_entity_poly.pdbx_seq_one_letter_code
_entity_poly.pdbx_strand_id
1 'polypeptide(L)'
;MCQFTDPEGVPLGASMYLPHDAGPLQLQLLVNKLLNNEEKLPYSFYISDQELIVQLGVYLEKNKGHEGEVVAVAFSPDGRQLASGSGDTTVRLWDLTTQTPLYTCIGHKQYVLCLAWSPDGKHLVSGSKDGEILSWDTQTGKQLGMPFKGHKKWITSISWEPLHLSSPCRCFATSSKDGDVRVWDISFRRCVLSLTGHTDAVTCVKLSGEGVIYSRYTFSFIFIPRMDIYKCSTASLHFSRFSRVYPPVQVNYCSSHDRTIKVWDTTQGKLIRKLEGHAHWVNTPSLNTEYVLRTGAYDHTGKQYSSPEEMKQVALERYKKLKENAPERLVSGSDDHTLLLWEPDNHEPAKQLKGHQQVVNHVYFSPDGQWIVSASFDKSVKLWNGTTGNYVATFRGHVGCVYQLSWSADSRLLLSGSKDSTLKVWDIQKLKLKQDLPGHEDDVFDVDWSPDGEKATLMTFQATGTRRILRHFGYTIDALSYDHSATIECLKEPLKPQYSGGIIVNPEFSYGLKGWSSFGGNGGKIMHKTSEDGNSFIVAHSRNQPYDTFSQKIYLHKENLYAFSAWIQVSHGKGPVTAVFKTTDGFTYAGSAVARSGCWSMLKGGLTVDSSGYAELYFQSNNTNAEIWVDNVSLQPFTKEQWRSHQVEGINKARKRDVKVHVIDSKGETLQGANIHFRPRQNKASFPFGCVINKDIIGNQAAQNWFLSRFSVTVFGNELKWYATERFRGVENYTDADAMLAFAKQNGIPVRGHCIFWDDPDYQPKWVPSLSPEEIKDAAYKRLQSVVSRYSGQFINWDVNNENLHFQYFEQILGANASDVFFQMANQLDPATRLFMNEFNTLEWSGDTSASPAQYVAKLQEIGNFYQGPRGIGLESHFGTPNIPYVRAALDTLASAGVPIWLTELDVSVENGTEMQASYLEQILREAHSHTAVEGIVLWAARNETGCYRMCLTDENYNNLPTGVVVDKLIDEWKPQISEGLTDSNGEFKTLLFHGHYDVAINHPSMNSTFSRRFEVTAPETSARNSEDTTISPMILHVQVDV
;
A
#
# COMPACT_ATOMS: atom_id res chain seq x y z
N MET A 1 7.64 39.25 -10.32
CA MET A 1 7.05 39.59 -9.02
C MET A 1 7.15 38.34 -8.18
N CYS A 2 7.75 38.46 -7.02
CA CYS A 2 8.03 37.38 -6.09
C CYS A 2 7.92 37.93 -4.68
N GLN A 3 7.57 37.04 -3.78
CA GLN A 3 7.62 37.26 -2.36
C GLN A 3 8.89 36.56 -1.87
N PHE A 4 9.79 37.29 -1.22
CA PHE A 4 10.81 36.60 -0.43
C PHE A 4 10.09 36.01 0.78
N THR A 5 10.31 34.72 0.99
CA THR A 5 10.04 34.06 2.26
C THR A 5 11.33 33.42 2.75
N ASP A 6 11.41 33.31 4.05
CA ASP A 6 12.24 32.35 4.78
C ASP A 6 11.81 30.90 4.45
N PRO A 7 12.55 29.87 4.93
CA PRO A 7 12.31 28.47 4.57
C PRO A 7 10.90 27.97 4.89
N GLU A 8 10.15 28.71 5.72
CA GLU A 8 8.91 28.24 6.29
C GLU A 8 7.70 29.15 6.03
N GLY A 9 7.88 30.19 5.19
CA GLY A 9 6.80 30.81 4.42
C GLY A 9 6.35 32.21 4.84
N VAL A 10 7.00 32.89 5.80
CA VAL A 10 6.67 34.28 6.14
C VAL A 10 7.17 35.24 5.08
N PRO A 11 6.34 36.19 4.62
CA PRO A 11 6.78 37.30 3.79
C PRO A 11 7.85 38.18 4.45
N LEU A 12 9.11 38.10 3.99
CA LEU A 12 10.24 38.96 4.38
C LEU A 12 10.12 40.44 3.90
N GLY A 13 8.91 40.90 3.58
CA GLY A 13 8.61 42.21 3.00
C GLY A 13 7.39 42.19 2.08
N ALA A 14 7.12 43.28 1.37
CA ALA A 14 6.06 43.32 0.36
C ALA A 14 6.48 42.62 -0.94
N SER A 15 5.53 41.98 -1.64
CA SER A 15 5.77 41.33 -2.94
C SER A 15 6.32 42.32 -3.96
N MET A 16 7.49 42.04 -4.51
CA MET A 16 8.24 42.99 -5.33
C MET A 16 8.67 42.41 -6.68
N TYR A 17 9.09 43.28 -7.60
CA TYR A 17 9.63 42.87 -8.90
C TYR A 17 11.16 42.83 -8.82
N LEU A 18 11.71 41.63 -8.85
CA LEU A 18 13.16 41.43 -9.00
C LEU A 18 13.54 41.39 -10.49
N PRO A 19 14.69 41.97 -10.87
CA PRO A 19 15.18 41.88 -12.23
C PRO A 19 15.79 40.50 -12.50
N HIS A 20 15.77 40.06 -13.76
CA HIS A 20 16.15 38.69 -14.14
C HIS A 20 17.66 38.41 -13.98
N ASP A 21 18.50 39.44 -13.90
CA ASP A 21 19.95 39.32 -13.69
C ASP A 21 20.36 39.26 -12.20
N ALA A 22 19.42 39.37 -11.27
CA ALA A 22 19.69 39.26 -9.84
C ALA A 22 20.14 37.83 -9.47
N GLY A 23 21.42 37.64 -9.16
CA GLY A 23 21.95 36.40 -8.60
C GLY A 23 22.01 36.40 -7.07
N PRO A 24 22.49 35.30 -6.46
CA PRO A 24 22.41 35.10 -5.02
C PRO A 24 23.05 36.24 -4.24
N LEU A 25 24.15 36.80 -4.76
CA LEU A 25 24.81 37.98 -4.17
C LEU A 25 23.96 39.26 -4.24
N GLN A 26 23.25 39.52 -5.35
CA GLN A 26 22.32 40.66 -5.44
C GLN A 26 21.08 40.46 -4.55
N LEU A 27 20.56 39.24 -4.49
CA LEU A 27 19.43 38.87 -3.63
C LEU A 27 19.83 38.97 -2.15
N GLN A 28 21.03 38.52 -1.78
CA GLN A 28 21.63 38.69 -0.47
C GLN A 28 21.75 40.18 -0.10
N LEU A 29 22.28 41.02 -0.99
CA LEU A 29 22.37 42.47 -0.76
C LEU A 29 20.98 43.11 -0.61
N LEU A 30 19.97 42.60 -1.32
CA LEU A 30 18.60 43.10 -1.23
C LEU A 30 17.90 42.65 0.06
N VAL A 31 18.05 41.39 0.49
CA VAL A 31 17.48 40.89 1.74
C VAL A 31 18.17 41.52 2.96
N ASN A 32 19.50 41.65 2.97
CA ASN A 32 20.19 42.43 4.01
C ASN A 32 19.66 43.87 4.10
N LYS A 33 19.24 44.48 2.97
CA LYS A 33 18.66 45.82 2.95
C LYS A 33 17.18 45.86 3.34
N LEU A 34 16.39 44.82 3.01
CA LEU A 34 15.00 44.70 3.43
C LEU A 34 14.89 44.46 4.94
N LEU A 35 15.82 43.68 5.50
CA LEU A 35 15.90 43.36 6.93
C LEU A 35 16.70 44.40 7.74
N ASN A 36 17.26 45.44 7.11
CA ASN A 36 18.08 46.49 7.74
C ASN A 36 19.29 45.95 8.54
N ASN A 37 19.94 44.88 8.08
CA ASN A 37 21.09 44.29 8.76
C ASN A 37 22.29 45.28 8.76
N GLU A 38 22.85 45.57 9.94
CA GLU A 38 24.04 46.44 10.08
C GLU A 38 25.30 45.81 9.48
N GLU A 39 25.46 44.48 9.63
CA GLU A 39 26.48 43.69 8.94
C GLU A 39 25.87 42.85 7.81
N LYS A 40 26.62 42.67 6.71
CA LYS A 40 26.14 41.93 5.53
C LYS A 40 26.25 40.41 5.74
N LEU A 41 25.17 39.79 6.20
CA LEU A 41 25.07 38.35 6.40
C LEU A 41 24.98 37.58 5.06
N PRO A 42 25.56 36.37 4.98
CA PRO A 42 25.37 35.45 3.85
C PRO A 42 23.98 34.83 3.87
N TYR A 43 23.36 34.70 2.68
CA TYR A 43 22.06 34.05 2.50
C TYR A 43 22.10 33.12 1.28
N SER A 44 21.68 31.87 1.47
CA SER A 44 21.29 30.97 0.38
C SER A 44 19.80 31.17 0.10
N PHE A 45 19.43 31.14 -1.18
CA PHE A 45 18.06 31.35 -1.64
C PHE A 45 17.52 30.03 -2.18
N TYR A 46 16.25 29.72 -1.93
CA TYR A 46 15.62 28.50 -2.41
C TYR A 46 14.32 28.83 -3.15
N ILE A 47 14.01 28.03 -4.16
CA ILE A 47 12.72 28.05 -4.85
C ILE A 47 12.33 26.58 -5.08
N SER A 48 11.16 26.17 -4.58
CA SER A 48 10.68 24.78 -4.63
C SER A 48 11.78 23.77 -4.23
N ASP A 49 12.32 23.97 -3.02
CA ASP A 49 13.36 23.16 -2.36
C ASP A 49 14.71 23.03 -3.10
N GLN A 50 14.88 23.70 -4.24
CA GLN A 50 16.15 23.77 -4.97
C GLN A 50 16.89 25.08 -4.66
N GLU A 51 18.16 24.96 -4.26
CA GLU A 51 19.03 26.12 -4.02
C GLU A 51 19.28 26.91 -5.31
N LEU A 52 18.98 28.20 -5.26
CA LEU A 52 19.28 29.19 -6.28
C LEU A 52 20.76 29.53 -6.22
N ILE A 53 21.59 28.75 -6.92
CA ILE A 53 23.03 28.96 -7.07
C ILE A 53 23.41 29.76 -8.33
N VAL A 54 22.41 30.25 -9.08
CA VAL A 54 22.56 31.01 -10.34
C VAL A 54 21.70 32.28 -10.32
N GLN A 55 21.80 33.13 -11.35
CA GLN A 55 20.91 34.28 -11.50
C GLN A 55 19.43 33.86 -11.54
N LEU A 56 18.55 34.65 -10.92
CA LEU A 56 17.12 34.37 -10.81
C LEU A 56 16.49 34.12 -12.18
N GLY A 57 16.87 34.87 -13.20
CA GLY A 57 16.45 34.64 -14.59
C GLY A 57 16.97 33.33 -15.16
N VAL A 58 18.21 32.90 -14.84
CA VAL A 58 18.74 31.60 -15.29
C VAL A 58 18.04 30.44 -14.60
N TYR A 59 17.76 30.55 -13.29
CA TYR A 59 16.93 29.56 -12.58
C TYR A 59 15.50 29.54 -13.11
N LEU A 60 14.89 30.71 -13.33
CA LEU A 60 13.53 30.80 -13.85
C LEU A 60 13.47 30.26 -15.29
N GLU A 61 14.48 30.45 -16.14
CA GLU A 61 14.54 29.78 -17.44
C GLU A 61 14.73 28.26 -17.31
N LYS A 62 15.52 27.77 -16.35
CA LYS A 62 15.73 26.34 -16.08
C LYS A 62 14.45 25.65 -15.56
N ASN A 63 13.78 26.25 -14.58
CA ASN A 63 12.62 25.68 -13.88
C ASN A 63 11.27 26.27 -14.33
N LYS A 64 11.26 27.11 -15.36
CA LYS A 64 10.04 27.51 -16.07
C LYS A 64 9.25 26.27 -16.46
N GLY A 65 7.96 26.22 -16.14
CA GLY A 65 7.02 25.33 -16.82
C GLY A 65 6.73 25.79 -18.26
N HIS A 66 5.81 25.11 -18.95
CA HIS A 66 5.37 25.47 -20.28
C HIS A 66 4.85 26.93 -20.39
N GLU A 67 5.14 27.60 -21.51
CA GLU A 67 4.74 29.00 -21.76
C GLU A 67 3.30 29.16 -22.24
N GLY A 68 2.67 28.05 -22.65
CA GLY A 68 1.34 27.98 -23.21
C GLY A 68 0.63 26.71 -22.77
N GLU A 69 -0.59 26.54 -23.24
CA GLU A 69 -1.48 25.45 -22.81
C GLU A 69 -0.87 24.09 -23.14
N VAL A 70 -0.82 23.20 -22.16
CA VAL A 70 -0.42 21.80 -22.38
C VAL A 70 -1.64 21.04 -22.87
N VAL A 71 -1.49 20.36 -24.00
CA VAL A 71 -2.59 19.70 -24.72
C VAL A 71 -2.36 18.20 -24.91
N ALA A 72 -1.20 17.69 -24.51
CA ALA A 72 -0.87 16.27 -24.51
C ALA A 72 0.10 15.94 -23.37
N VAL A 73 -0.18 14.86 -22.63
CA VAL A 73 0.72 14.26 -21.63
C VAL A 73 0.85 12.76 -21.89
N ALA A 74 2.01 12.18 -21.59
CA ALA A 74 2.20 10.73 -21.65
C ALA A 74 3.34 10.25 -20.74
N PHE A 75 3.07 9.31 -19.86
CA PHE A 75 4.10 8.54 -19.15
C PHE A 75 4.83 7.60 -20.10
N SER A 76 6.14 7.44 -19.85
CA SER A 76 6.95 6.40 -20.46
C SER A 76 6.38 5.01 -20.12
N PRO A 77 6.57 4.00 -20.98
CA PRO A 77 6.08 2.64 -20.77
C PRO A 77 6.50 2.00 -19.45
N ASP A 78 7.66 2.40 -18.93
CA ASP A 78 8.26 1.93 -17.67
C ASP A 78 7.89 2.77 -16.43
N GLY A 79 7.03 3.80 -16.59
CA GLY A 79 6.59 4.70 -15.52
C GLY A 79 7.60 5.73 -15.04
N ARG A 80 8.85 5.73 -15.55
CA ARG A 80 9.95 6.52 -14.98
C ARG A 80 10.04 7.98 -15.41
N GLN A 81 9.44 8.34 -16.53
CA GLN A 81 9.43 9.72 -17.05
C GLN A 81 8.03 10.13 -17.49
N LEU A 82 7.71 11.42 -17.36
CA LEU A 82 6.57 12.02 -18.04
C LEU A 82 7.06 12.90 -19.20
N ALA A 83 6.34 12.86 -20.31
CA ALA A 83 6.42 13.86 -21.37
C ALA A 83 5.17 14.76 -21.41
N SER A 84 5.33 16.05 -21.68
CA SER A 84 4.23 16.99 -21.96
C SER A 84 4.48 17.83 -23.21
N GLY A 85 3.41 18.15 -23.95
CA GLY A 85 3.45 18.92 -25.20
C GLY A 85 2.50 20.11 -25.16
N SER A 86 2.96 21.27 -25.63
CA SER A 86 2.29 22.55 -25.39
C SER A 86 2.14 23.46 -26.61
N GLY A 87 1.21 24.41 -26.49
CA GLY A 87 1.07 25.59 -27.34
C GLY A 87 2.28 26.53 -27.31
N ASP A 88 3.23 26.38 -26.39
CA ASP A 88 4.53 27.06 -26.44
C ASP A 88 5.51 26.52 -27.49
N THR A 89 5.07 25.54 -28.30
CA THR A 89 5.86 24.87 -29.34
C THR A 89 7.05 24.06 -28.83
N THR A 90 7.05 23.69 -27.54
CA THR A 90 8.03 22.77 -26.93
C THR A 90 7.39 21.46 -26.49
N VAL A 91 8.24 20.45 -26.37
CA VAL A 91 7.98 19.26 -25.54
C VAL A 91 8.81 19.39 -24.27
N ARG A 92 8.35 18.84 -23.14
CA ARG A 92 9.13 18.75 -21.91
C ARG A 92 9.15 17.33 -21.40
N LEU A 93 10.31 16.93 -20.87
CA LEU A 93 10.49 15.72 -20.08
C LEU A 93 10.62 16.13 -18.62
N TRP A 94 9.97 15.39 -17.72
CA TRP A 94 9.90 15.70 -16.29
C TRP A 94 10.60 14.64 -15.46
N ASP A 95 11.34 15.09 -14.45
CA ASP A 95 11.81 14.22 -13.38
C ASP A 95 10.67 14.07 -12.35
N LEU A 96 10.21 12.83 -12.17
CA LEU A 96 9.11 12.51 -11.25
C LEU A 96 9.53 12.54 -9.77
N THR A 97 10.84 12.55 -9.50
CA THR A 97 11.40 12.59 -8.14
C THR A 97 11.52 14.02 -7.64
N THR A 98 12.13 14.91 -8.43
CA THR A 98 12.30 16.33 -8.08
C THR A 98 11.13 17.21 -8.53
N GLN A 99 10.22 16.69 -9.35
CA GLN A 99 9.08 17.42 -9.93
C GLN A 99 9.50 18.61 -10.81
N THR A 100 10.75 18.63 -11.29
CA THR A 100 11.29 19.70 -12.15
C THR A 100 11.35 19.28 -13.63
N PRO A 101 11.43 20.24 -14.59
CA PRO A 101 11.70 19.92 -15.98
C PRO A 101 13.10 19.31 -16.12
N LEU A 102 13.17 18.02 -16.46
CA LEU A 102 14.42 17.32 -16.76
C LEU A 102 15.02 17.84 -18.07
N TYR A 103 14.19 18.00 -19.11
CA TYR A 103 14.58 18.57 -20.40
C TYR A 103 13.48 19.43 -21.03
N THR A 104 13.87 20.50 -21.74
CA THR A 104 12.99 21.22 -22.67
C THR A 104 13.42 20.93 -24.10
N CYS A 105 12.58 20.18 -24.80
CA CYS A 105 12.75 19.71 -26.15
C CYS A 105 12.27 20.78 -27.14
N ILE A 106 13.20 21.57 -27.68
CA ILE A 106 12.95 22.68 -28.60
C ILE A 106 13.17 22.24 -30.05
N GLY A 107 12.21 22.55 -30.94
CA GLY A 107 12.34 22.28 -32.37
C GLY A 107 11.06 22.52 -33.19
N HIS A 108 9.88 22.29 -32.60
CA HIS A 108 8.59 22.58 -33.24
C HIS A 108 8.39 24.10 -33.39
N LYS A 109 7.67 24.50 -34.45
CA LYS A 109 7.37 25.91 -34.76
C LYS A 109 5.92 26.32 -34.50
N GLN A 110 5.11 25.35 -34.07
CA GLN A 110 3.70 25.47 -33.77
C GLN A 110 3.33 24.53 -32.62
N TYR A 111 2.09 24.66 -32.13
CA TYR A 111 1.58 23.95 -30.96
C TYR A 111 1.81 22.45 -31.10
N VAL A 112 2.37 21.81 -30.08
CA VAL A 112 2.57 20.35 -30.05
C VAL A 112 1.27 19.72 -29.58
N LEU A 113 0.55 19.03 -30.47
CA LEU A 113 -0.82 18.56 -30.24
C LEU A 113 -0.92 17.13 -29.72
N CYS A 114 0.14 16.34 -29.88
CA CYS A 114 0.15 14.93 -29.48
C CYS A 114 1.57 14.42 -29.24
N LEU A 115 1.66 13.44 -28.34
CA LEU A 115 2.87 12.73 -27.94
C LEU A 115 2.64 11.22 -28.02
N ALA A 116 3.70 10.46 -28.33
CA ALA A 116 3.68 9.02 -28.16
C ALA A 116 5.09 8.47 -27.88
N TRP A 117 5.23 7.75 -26.76
CA TRP A 117 6.42 6.95 -26.46
C TRP A 117 6.43 5.65 -27.27
N SER A 118 7.61 5.22 -27.71
CA SER A 118 7.78 3.86 -28.24
C SER A 118 7.57 2.84 -27.11
N PRO A 119 6.91 1.70 -27.34
CA PRO A 119 6.67 0.69 -26.30
C PRO A 119 7.91 0.05 -25.67
N ASP A 120 9.11 0.28 -26.22
CA ASP A 120 10.40 -0.08 -25.61
C ASP A 120 11.02 1.05 -24.75
N GLY A 121 10.35 2.19 -24.61
CA GLY A 121 10.79 3.35 -23.80
C GLY A 121 11.92 4.19 -24.40
N LYS A 122 12.46 3.83 -25.58
CA LYS A 122 13.69 4.45 -26.14
C LYS A 122 13.46 5.73 -26.91
N HIS A 123 12.25 5.98 -27.40
CA HIS A 123 11.95 7.09 -28.29
C HIS A 123 10.65 7.79 -27.88
N LEU A 124 10.69 9.12 -27.88
CA LEU A 124 9.48 9.94 -27.82
C LEU A 124 9.27 10.62 -29.17
N VAL A 125 8.08 10.51 -29.74
CA VAL A 125 7.69 11.24 -30.96
C VAL A 125 6.56 12.22 -30.62
N SER A 126 6.54 13.34 -31.32
CA SER A 126 5.61 14.45 -31.10
C SER A 126 5.16 15.07 -32.43
N GLY A 127 3.89 15.47 -32.50
CA GLY A 127 3.28 16.02 -33.72
C GLY A 127 2.68 17.41 -33.49
N SER A 128 2.84 18.31 -34.46
CA SER A 128 2.49 19.73 -34.31
C SER A 128 1.30 20.19 -35.17
N LYS A 129 0.86 21.41 -34.89
CA LYS A 129 -0.22 22.11 -35.60
C LYS A 129 0.12 22.55 -37.04
N ASP A 130 1.39 22.59 -37.44
CA ASP A 130 1.82 22.78 -38.84
C ASP A 130 2.05 21.46 -39.61
N GLY A 131 1.87 20.29 -38.97
CA GLY A 131 2.08 18.98 -39.61
C GLY A 131 3.54 18.50 -39.57
N GLU A 132 4.39 19.15 -38.79
CA GLU A 132 5.75 18.72 -38.50
C GLU A 132 5.71 17.61 -37.42
N ILE A 133 6.61 16.63 -37.55
CA ILE A 133 6.76 15.53 -36.60
C ILE A 133 8.23 15.46 -36.22
N LEU A 134 8.51 15.43 -34.91
CA LEU A 134 9.85 15.37 -34.34
C LEU A 134 9.99 14.16 -33.41
N SER A 135 11.17 13.53 -33.44
CA SER A 135 11.57 12.51 -32.47
C SER A 135 12.65 13.06 -31.53
N TRP A 136 12.61 12.64 -30.27
CA TRP A 136 13.45 13.12 -29.19
C TRP A 136 14.26 12.00 -28.55
N ASP A 137 15.47 12.35 -28.15
CA ASP A 137 16.29 11.56 -27.25
C ASP A 137 15.80 11.80 -25.82
N THR A 138 15.38 10.73 -25.15
CA THR A 138 14.78 10.78 -23.81
C THR A 138 15.83 10.89 -22.69
N GLN A 139 17.12 10.70 -23.00
CA GLN A 139 18.23 10.91 -22.06
C GLN A 139 18.95 12.25 -22.25
N THR A 140 18.70 12.98 -23.34
CA THR A 140 19.36 14.28 -23.58
C THR A 140 18.41 15.43 -23.92
N GLY A 141 17.13 15.17 -24.16
CA GLY A 141 16.14 16.16 -24.59
C GLY A 141 16.36 16.71 -26.00
N LYS A 142 17.36 16.21 -26.73
CA LYS A 142 17.71 16.72 -28.06
C LYS A 142 16.81 16.14 -29.12
N GLN A 143 16.49 16.96 -30.12
CA GLN A 143 15.87 16.48 -31.35
C GLN A 143 16.82 15.47 -32.00
N LEU A 144 16.34 14.23 -32.16
CA LEU A 144 17.02 13.27 -33.00
C LEU A 144 16.81 13.70 -34.46
N GLY A 145 17.91 13.93 -35.19
CA GLY A 145 17.97 14.11 -36.65
C GLY A 145 17.01 15.15 -37.28
N MET A 146 16.72 14.97 -38.58
CA MET A 146 15.84 15.89 -39.34
C MET A 146 14.35 15.59 -39.13
N PRO A 147 13.46 16.62 -39.17
CA PRO A 147 12.02 16.46 -39.03
C PRO A 147 11.39 15.52 -40.09
N PHE A 148 10.37 14.75 -39.70
CA PHE A 148 9.63 13.89 -40.61
C PHE A 148 8.62 14.73 -41.39
N LYS A 149 9.02 15.20 -42.57
CA LYS A 149 8.17 16.06 -43.42
C LYS A 149 7.30 15.25 -44.36
N GLY A 150 6.02 15.62 -44.45
CA GLY A 150 5.14 15.10 -45.51
C GLY A 150 3.65 15.41 -45.33
N HIS A 151 3.16 15.46 -44.09
CA HIS A 151 1.81 15.95 -43.81
C HIS A 151 1.70 17.44 -44.15
N LYS A 152 0.50 17.86 -44.57
CA LYS A 152 0.22 19.22 -45.08
C LYS A 152 -0.59 20.08 -44.10
N LYS A 153 -1.05 19.50 -43.00
CA LYS A 153 -1.83 20.16 -41.93
C LYS A 153 -1.53 19.47 -40.59
N TRP A 154 -2.10 20.01 -39.51
CA TRP A 154 -1.88 19.55 -38.15
C TRP A 154 -1.96 18.03 -37.95
N ILE A 155 -1.01 17.49 -37.18
CA ILE A 155 -1.03 16.10 -36.69
C ILE A 155 -2.08 15.99 -35.59
N THR A 156 -2.86 14.90 -35.60
CA THR A 156 -3.99 14.71 -34.67
C THR A 156 -3.77 13.57 -33.69
N SER A 157 -3.00 12.56 -34.07
CA SER A 157 -2.71 11.39 -33.22
C SER A 157 -1.49 10.66 -33.76
N ILE A 158 -0.80 9.96 -32.86
CA ILE A 158 0.39 9.15 -33.13
C ILE A 158 0.20 7.81 -32.43
N SER A 159 0.57 6.72 -33.10
CA SER A 159 0.56 5.38 -32.52
C SER A 159 1.78 4.61 -33.02
N TRP A 160 2.44 3.88 -32.14
CA TRP A 160 3.62 3.10 -32.45
C TRP A 160 3.29 1.68 -32.90
N GLU A 161 4.18 1.08 -33.69
CA GLU A 161 4.17 -0.35 -33.94
C GLU A 161 4.42 -1.13 -32.63
N PRO A 162 3.58 -2.13 -32.29
CA PRO A 162 3.77 -2.95 -31.11
C PRO A 162 5.12 -3.66 -31.04
N LEU A 163 5.73 -3.63 -29.85
CA LEU A 163 7.06 -4.21 -29.59
C LEU A 163 7.16 -5.70 -29.95
N HIS A 164 6.08 -6.46 -29.78
CA HIS A 164 6.06 -7.89 -30.10
C HIS A 164 6.09 -8.19 -31.60
N LEU A 165 5.68 -7.23 -32.45
CA LEU A 165 5.83 -7.32 -33.90
C LEU A 165 7.27 -6.93 -34.30
N SER A 166 7.77 -5.83 -33.75
CA SER A 166 9.00 -5.17 -34.19
C SER A 166 9.81 -4.67 -32.98
N SER A 167 10.99 -5.27 -32.77
CA SER A 167 11.94 -4.90 -31.72
C SER A 167 13.35 -4.77 -32.34
N PRO A 168 14.09 -3.68 -32.08
CA PRO A 168 13.65 -2.47 -31.39
C PRO A 168 12.50 -1.75 -32.13
N CYS A 169 11.71 -0.96 -31.41
CA CYS A 169 10.53 -0.29 -31.99
C CYS A 169 10.93 0.68 -33.11
N ARG A 170 10.53 0.39 -34.36
CA ARG A 170 11.05 1.06 -35.55
C ARG A 170 10.03 1.95 -36.27
N CYS A 171 8.77 1.52 -36.34
CA CYS A 171 7.74 2.20 -37.11
C CYS A 171 6.69 2.85 -36.20
N PHE A 172 6.13 3.97 -36.65
CA PHE A 172 4.96 4.60 -36.04
C PHE A 172 4.05 5.19 -37.12
N ALA A 173 2.74 5.23 -36.86
CA ALA A 173 1.76 5.88 -37.72
C ALA A 173 1.31 7.22 -37.13
N THR A 174 1.04 8.19 -38.00
CA THR A 174 0.46 9.50 -37.66
C THR A 174 -0.78 9.78 -38.49
N SER A 175 -1.80 10.36 -37.87
CA SER A 175 -2.97 10.92 -38.58
C SER A 175 -2.90 12.45 -38.65
N SER A 176 -3.51 13.03 -39.68
CA SER A 176 -3.54 14.48 -39.88
C SER A 176 -4.85 15.00 -40.45
N LYS A 177 -5.10 16.30 -40.25
CA LYS A 177 -6.19 17.06 -40.88
C LYS A 177 -6.07 17.18 -42.41
N ASP A 178 -4.96 16.74 -43.00
CA ASP A 178 -4.84 16.66 -44.46
C ASP A 178 -5.66 15.52 -45.07
N GLY A 179 -6.11 14.55 -44.27
CA GLY A 179 -6.90 13.39 -44.71
C GLY A 179 -6.07 12.11 -44.86
N ASP A 180 -4.76 12.19 -44.63
CA ASP A 180 -3.84 11.05 -44.73
C ASP A 180 -3.57 10.41 -43.35
N VAL A 181 -3.27 9.12 -43.37
CA VAL A 181 -2.43 8.48 -42.32
C VAL A 181 -1.11 8.08 -42.95
N ARG A 182 0.00 8.27 -42.22
CA ARG A 182 1.35 7.95 -42.72
C ARG A 182 2.10 7.10 -41.74
N VAL A 183 2.81 6.08 -42.24
CA VAL A 183 3.71 5.24 -41.45
C VAL A 183 5.14 5.67 -41.71
N TRP A 184 5.90 5.91 -40.65
CA TRP A 184 7.26 6.43 -40.68
C TRP A 184 8.24 5.43 -40.08
N ASP A 185 9.43 5.33 -40.68
CA ASP A 185 10.57 4.58 -40.15
C ASP A 185 11.48 5.55 -39.38
N ILE A 186 11.67 5.35 -38.08
CA ILE A 186 12.48 6.27 -37.25
C ILE A 186 13.97 6.28 -37.63
N SER A 187 14.50 5.14 -38.08
CA SER A 187 15.90 4.95 -38.45
C SER A 187 16.21 5.58 -39.80
N PHE A 188 15.33 5.40 -40.79
CA PHE A 188 15.48 5.98 -42.13
C PHE A 188 14.85 7.37 -42.31
N ARG A 189 14.06 7.84 -41.35
CA ARG A 189 13.44 9.19 -41.33
C ARG A 189 12.60 9.51 -42.55
N ARG A 190 11.87 8.50 -43.05
CA ARG A 190 11.04 8.61 -44.25
C ARG A 190 9.66 8.01 -44.03
N CYS A 191 8.69 8.55 -44.76
CA CYS A 191 7.39 7.93 -44.94
C CYS A 191 7.59 6.61 -45.69
N VAL A 192 7.18 5.50 -45.11
CA VAL A 192 7.22 4.16 -45.72
C VAL A 192 5.92 3.87 -46.46
N LEU A 193 4.79 4.28 -45.86
CA LEU A 193 3.45 4.07 -46.38
C LEU A 193 2.61 5.33 -46.18
N SER A 194 1.75 5.65 -47.15
CA SER A 194 0.79 6.75 -47.08
C SER A 194 -0.60 6.21 -47.41
N LEU A 195 -1.48 6.22 -46.41
CA LEU A 195 -2.84 5.70 -46.46
C LEU A 195 -3.78 6.86 -46.80
N THR A 196 -4.06 7.02 -48.10
CA THR A 196 -4.96 8.04 -48.62
C THR A 196 -6.35 7.44 -48.85
N GLY A 197 -7.41 8.08 -48.36
CA GLY A 197 -8.79 7.63 -48.62
C GLY A 197 -9.84 8.03 -47.58
N HIS A 198 -9.47 8.78 -46.53
CA HIS A 198 -10.44 9.63 -45.83
C HIS A 198 -10.75 10.85 -46.68
N THR A 199 -12.01 11.29 -46.69
CA THR A 199 -12.44 12.44 -47.50
C THR A 199 -12.15 13.77 -46.83
N ASP A 200 -11.74 13.74 -45.56
CA ASP A 200 -11.49 14.89 -44.69
C ASP A 200 -10.65 14.44 -43.46
N ALA A 201 -10.43 15.33 -42.49
CA ALA A 201 -9.49 15.22 -41.39
C ALA A 201 -9.47 13.88 -40.61
N VAL A 202 -8.35 13.15 -40.67
CA VAL A 202 -8.14 11.98 -39.81
C VAL A 202 -7.77 12.46 -38.41
N THR A 203 -8.46 11.96 -37.39
CA THR A 203 -8.42 12.53 -36.03
C THR A 203 -7.95 11.56 -34.95
N CYS A 204 -7.87 10.27 -35.26
CA CYS A 204 -7.17 9.30 -34.44
C CYS A 204 -6.59 8.19 -35.31
N VAL A 205 -5.44 7.64 -34.90
CA VAL A 205 -4.83 6.43 -35.44
C VAL A 205 -4.44 5.49 -34.30
N LYS A 206 -4.65 4.18 -34.47
CA LYS A 206 -4.19 3.13 -33.54
C LYS A 206 -3.62 1.97 -34.36
N LEU A 207 -2.42 1.49 -34.02
CA LEU A 207 -1.92 0.19 -34.48
C LEU A 207 -2.36 -0.91 -33.52
N SER A 208 -2.80 -2.02 -34.10
CA SER A 208 -3.27 -3.21 -33.40
C SER A 208 -2.16 -4.23 -33.22
N GLY A 209 -2.33 -5.15 -32.25
CA GLY A 209 -1.38 -6.24 -32.01
C GLY A 209 -1.34 -7.29 -33.12
N GLU A 210 -2.22 -7.20 -34.12
CA GLU A 210 -2.27 -8.06 -35.31
C GLU A 210 -1.54 -7.44 -36.52
N GLY A 211 -1.00 -6.22 -36.40
CA GLY A 211 -0.37 -5.53 -37.52
C GLY A 211 -1.39 -4.86 -38.46
N VAL A 212 -2.45 -4.28 -37.89
CA VAL A 212 -3.50 -3.56 -38.61
C VAL A 212 -3.60 -2.12 -38.10
N ILE A 213 -3.92 -1.17 -38.97
CA ILE A 213 -4.09 0.25 -38.61
C ILE A 213 -5.58 0.59 -38.59
N TYR A 214 -6.07 1.12 -37.48
CA TYR A 214 -7.38 1.74 -37.37
C TYR A 214 -7.25 3.26 -37.48
N SER A 215 -8.05 3.90 -38.32
CA SER A 215 -8.09 5.37 -38.40
C SER A 215 -9.48 5.91 -38.74
N ARG A 216 -9.82 7.09 -38.21
CA ARG A 216 -11.18 7.66 -38.29
C ARG A 216 -11.21 9.15 -38.59
N TYR A 217 -12.36 9.61 -39.09
CA TYR A 217 -12.70 11.02 -39.29
C TYR A 217 -13.43 11.63 -38.07
N THR A 218 -13.27 12.94 -37.84
CA THR A 218 -14.26 13.79 -37.12
C THR A 218 -14.09 15.27 -37.46
N PHE A 219 -15.14 16.05 -37.21
CA PHE A 219 -15.10 17.51 -37.12
C PHE A 219 -15.45 18.01 -35.70
N SER A 220 -15.38 17.14 -34.69
CA SER A 220 -15.46 17.56 -33.28
C SER A 220 -14.14 18.24 -32.84
N PHE A 221 -14.22 19.13 -31.86
CA PHE A 221 -13.15 20.05 -31.49
C PHE A 221 -11.91 19.29 -30.97
N ILE A 222 -10.80 19.37 -31.70
CA ILE A 222 -9.50 19.38 -31.03
C ILE A 222 -9.51 20.66 -30.19
N PHE A 223 -9.59 20.50 -28.86
CA PHE A 223 -9.51 21.60 -27.91
C PHE A 223 -8.09 22.17 -27.93
N ILE A 224 -7.82 22.98 -28.95
CA ILE A 224 -6.74 23.96 -28.93
C ILE A 224 -7.34 25.13 -28.14
N PRO A 225 -6.93 25.37 -26.88
CA PRO A 225 -7.52 26.45 -26.14
C PRO A 225 -7.14 27.78 -26.83
N ARG A 226 -7.99 28.79 -26.67
CA ARG A 226 -8.02 30.02 -27.50
C ARG A 226 -8.25 29.80 -29.00
N MET A 227 -9.41 29.25 -29.34
CA MET A 227 -10.25 29.87 -30.37
C MET A 227 -11.62 30.20 -29.78
N ASP A 228 -12.16 31.37 -30.09
CA ASP A 228 -13.45 31.85 -29.58
C ASP A 228 -14.59 30.90 -29.96
N ILE A 229 -15.08 30.14 -28.97
CA ILE A 229 -16.25 29.28 -29.13
C ILE A 229 -17.38 29.86 -28.27
N TYR A 230 -18.50 30.08 -28.96
CA TYR A 230 -19.70 30.77 -28.49
C TYR A 230 -20.21 30.32 -27.12
N LYS A 231 -20.76 31.29 -26.38
CA LYS A 231 -21.61 31.07 -25.20
C LYS A 231 -22.61 29.93 -25.47
N CYS A 232 -22.46 28.83 -24.74
CA CYS A 232 -23.48 27.79 -24.69
C CYS A 232 -24.63 28.26 -23.77
N SER A 233 -25.51 29.11 -24.30
CA SER A 233 -26.76 29.48 -23.65
C SER A 233 -27.93 28.75 -24.29
N THR A 234 -28.66 27.99 -23.49
CA THR A 234 -29.90 27.31 -23.85
C THR A 234 -30.97 28.29 -24.36
N ALA A 235 -31.38 28.18 -25.63
CA ALA A 235 -32.71 28.60 -26.09
C ALA A 235 -33.03 28.02 -27.48
N SER A 236 -34.10 27.24 -27.56
CA SER A 236 -34.87 27.11 -28.80
C SER A 236 -35.95 28.18 -28.77
N LEU A 237 -35.94 29.15 -29.69
CA LEU A 237 -37.09 30.04 -30.00
C LEU A 237 -36.83 30.91 -31.26
N HIS A 238 -37.92 31.39 -31.85
CA HIS A 238 -38.00 32.09 -33.15
C HIS A 238 -37.78 33.63 -33.08
N PHE A 239 -37.74 34.24 -34.28
CA PHE A 239 -38.03 35.65 -34.65
C PHE A 239 -36.93 36.74 -34.62
N SER A 240 -36.30 36.91 -35.80
CA SER A 240 -36.29 38.12 -36.66
C SER A 240 -35.80 39.51 -36.21
N ARG A 241 -35.19 40.21 -37.19
CA ARG A 241 -34.99 41.68 -37.33
C ARG A 241 -34.11 42.38 -36.28
N PHE A 242 -32.87 42.70 -36.66
CA PHE A 242 -32.55 44.01 -37.30
C PHE A 242 -31.23 43.91 -38.11
N SER A 243 -30.93 44.91 -38.94
CA SER A 243 -30.02 44.80 -40.11
C SER A 243 -28.84 45.79 -40.12
N ARG A 244 -27.97 45.62 -41.15
CA ARG A 244 -26.81 46.44 -41.62
C ARG A 244 -25.47 46.14 -40.90
N VAL A 245 -24.30 45.96 -41.58
CA VAL A 245 -23.93 45.91 -43.03
C VAL A 245 -22.83 44.85 -43.26
N TYR A 246 -22.87 44.09 -44.37
CA TYR A 246 -21.78 43.73 -45.32
C TYR A 246 -22.25 42.55 -46.22
N PRO A 247 -21.79 42.43 -47.49
CA PRO A 247 -22.44 41.60 -48.51
C PRO A 247 -22.17 40.08 -48.40
N PRO A 248 -23.02 39.23 -49.01
CA PRO A 248 -23.04 37.80 -48.72
C PRO A 248 -21.96 37.02 -49.48
N VAL A 249 -21.09 36.31 -48.76
CA VAL A 249 -20.40 35.15 -49.32
C VAL A 249 -21.30 33.93 -49.12
N GLN A 250 -21.72 33.38 -50.24
CA GLN A 250 -22.55 32.20 -50.41
C GLN A 250 -22.01 31.01 -49.58
N VAL A 251 -22.65 30.71 -48.45
CA VAL A 251 -22.32 29.54 -47.62
C VAL A 251 -22.84 28.29 -48.33
N ASN A 252 -22.00 27.71 -49.19
CA ASN A 252 -22.17 26.35 -49.67
C ASN A 252 -21.92 25.41 -48.48
N TYR A 253 -22.99 24.82 -47.96
CA TYR A 253 -22.91 23.76 -46.95
C TYR A 253 -22.28 22.51 -47.58
N CYS A 254 -20.98 22.33 -47.41
CA CYS A 254 -20.29 21.07 -47.69
C CYS A 254 -20.14 20.27 -46.40
N SER A 255 -21.14 19.45 -46.08
CA SER A 255 -21.00 18.41 -45.07
C SER A 255 -20.05 17.31 -45.59
N SER A 256 -18.96 17.05 -44.87
CA SER A 256 -18.15 15.86 -45.12
C SER A 256 -18.87 14.62 -44.55
N HIS A 257 -18.79 13.51 -45.27
CA HIS A 257 -19.84 12.47 -45.24
C HIS A 257 -19.53 11.24 -44.39
N ASP A 258 -18.27 10.93 -44.08
CA ASP A 258 -17.93 9.50 -44.01
C ASP A 258 -18.34 8.78 -42.70
N ARG A 259 -18.31 9.41 -41.51
CA ARG A 259 -18.72 8.79 -40.23
C ARG A 259 -18.08 7.42 -39.94
N THR A 260 -16.96 7.11 -40.59
CA THR A 260 -16.38 5.76 -40.64
C THR A 260 -15.18 5.58 -39.72
N ILE A 261 -14.96 4.33 -39.30
CA ILE A 261 -13.64 3.85 -38.88
C ILE A 261 -13.10 2.98 -40.03
N LYS A 262 -11.90 3.28 -40.50
CA LYS A 262 -11.23 2.58 -41.60
C LYS A 262 -10.11 1.71 -41.07
N VAL A 263 -10.03 0.49 -41.59
CA VAL A 263 -9.12 -0.57 -41.17
C VAL A 263 -8.17 -0.85 -42.32
N TRP A 264 -6.87 -0.73 -42.11
CA TRP A 264 -5.85 -0.76 -43.16
C TRP A 264 -4.75 -1.77 -42.86
N ASP A 265 -4.26 -2.43 -43.90
CA ASP A 265 -3.14 -3.37 -43.85
C ASP A 265 -1.81 -2.63 -43.66
N THR A 266 -0.98 -3.05 -42.70
CA THR A 266 0.33 -2.42 -42.44
C THR A 266 1.40 -2.77 -43.48
N THR A 267 1.23 -3.80 -44.30
CA THR A 267 2.28 -4.28 -45.21
C THR A 267 2.18 -3.65 -46.60
N GLN A 268 0.95 -3.44 -47.09
CA GLN A 268 0.63 -2.90 -48.42
C GLN A 268 -0.07 -1.54 -48.35
N GLY A 269 -0.51 -1.09 -47.16
CA GLY A 269 -1.28 0.14 -47.00
C GLY A 269 -2.69 0.08 -47.59
N LYS A 270 -3.21 -1.12 -47.87
CA LYS A 270 -4.51 -1.34 -48.49
C LYS A 270 -5.63 -1.19 -47.47
N LEU A 271 -6.71 -0.51 -47.83
CA LEU A 271 -7.95 -0.51 -47.05
C LEU A 271 -8.54 -1.93 -47.02
N ILE A 272 -8.62 -2.52 -45.83
CA ILE A 272 -9.21 -3.84 -45.57
C ILE A 272 -10.72 -3.68 -45.38
N ARG A 273 -11.13 -2.79 -44.46
CA ARG A 273 -12.53 -2.67 -44.01
C ARG A 273 -12.93 -1.23 -43.75
N LYS A 274 -14.23 -0.97 -43.83
CA LYS A 274 -14.92 0.19 -43.24
C LYS A 274 -15.91 -0.34 -42.21
N LEU A 275 -15.89 0.27 -41.03
CA LEU A 275 -16.89 0.10 -39.98
C LEU A 275 -17.80 1.33 -40.04
N GLU A 276 -19.09 1.12 -40.27
CA GLU A 276 -20.10 2.16 -40.46
C GLU A 276 -21.26 1.86 -39.51
N GLY A 277 -21.78 2.87 -38.80
CA GLY A 277 -22.85 2.62 -37.81
C GLY A 277 -23.18 3.79 -36.87
N HIS A 278 -22.23 4.71 -36.64
CA HIS A 278 -22.53 5.94 -35.90
C HIS A 278 -23.38 6.89 -36.73
N ALA A 279 -24.32 7.58 -36.07
CA ALA A 279 -25.22 8.54 -36.71
C ALA A 279 -24.53 9.90 -36.92
N HIS A 280 -23.62 10.28 -36.01
CA HIS A 280 -22.76 11.46 -36.10
C HIS A 280 -21.29 11.08 -36.19
N TRP A 281 -20.39 12.05 -36.02
CA TRP A 281 -18.95 11.82 -36.02
C TRP A 281 -18.50 11.05 -34.78
N VAL A 282 -17.64 10.05 -35.00
CA VAL A 282 -16.90 9.32 -33.96
C VAL A 282 -15.92 10.29 -33.29
N ASN A 283 -15.61 10.14 -31.99
CA ASN A 283 -14.69 11.00 -31.25
C ASN A 283 -13.47 10.30 -30.67
N THR A 284 -13.59 9.06 -30.22
CA THR A 284 -12.46 8.29 -29.68
C THR A 284 -12.66 6.80 -29.94
N PRO A 285 -11.65 6.09 -30.48
CA PRO A 285 -11.60 4.65 -30.54
C PRO A 285 -10.56 4.09 -29.54
N SER A 286 -10.90 3.01 -28.84
CA SER A 286 -9.95 2.28 -27.99
C SER A 286 -10.01 0.78 -28.26
N LEU A 287 -8.86 0.12 -28.24
CA LEU A 287 -8.72 -1.33 -28.37
C LEU A 287 -8.61 -1.97 -26.99
N ASN A 288 -9.18 -3.17 -26.79
CA ASN A 288 -9.05 -3.89 -25.51
C ASN A 288 -7.60 -4.27 -25.16
N THR A 289 -6.71 -4.27 -26.14
CA THR A 289 -5.27 -4.59 -26.02
C THR A 289 -4.40 -3.35 -25.83
N GLU A 290 -4.96 -2.15 -25.98
CA GLU A 290 -4.23 -0.88 -26.12
C GLU A 290 -3.21 -0.60 -25.01
N TYR A 291 -3.57 -0.88 -23.76
CA TYR A 291 -2.69 -0.66 -22.61
C TYR A 291 -1.43 -1.56 -22.62
N VAL A 292 -1.59 -2.84 -23.01
CA VAL A 292 -0.47 -3.77 -23.13
C VAL A 292 0.39 -3.43 -24.35
N LEU A 293 -0.22 -3.04 -25.47
CA LEU A 293 0.52 -2.57 -26.66
C LEU A 293 1.32 -1.29 -26.36
N ARG A 294 0.76 -0.36 -25.56
CA ARG A 294 1.43 0.85 -25.09
C ARG A 294 2.63 0.54 -24.18
N THR A 295 2.47 -0.40 -23.24
CA THR A 295 3.50 -0.71 -22.22
C THR A 295 4.52 -1.76 -22.68
N GLY A 296 4.28 -2.48 -23.79
CA GLY A 296 5.25 -3.39 -24.39
C GLY A 296 5.62 -4.54 -23.45
N ALA A 297 6.86 -4.55 -22.97
CA ALA A 297 7.35 -5.53 -22.00
C ALA A 297 7.14 -5.10 -20.53
N TYR A 298 6.89 -3.81 -20.28
CA TYR A 298 6.86 -3.24 -18.93
C TYR A 298 5.50 -3.44 -18.26
N ASP A 299 5.52 -3.75 -16.97
CA ASP A 299 4.36 -3.77 -16.10
C ASP A 299 4.75 -3.36 -14.67
N HIS A 300 3.79 -3.46 -13.74
CA HIS A 300 3.93 -3.11 -12.33
C HIS A 300 5.06 -3.87 -11.57
N THR A 301 5.72 -4.86 -12.17
CA THR A 301 6.88 -5.51 -11.54
C THR A 301 8.15 -4.65 -11.62
N GLY A 302 8.15 -3.56 -12.40
CA GLY A 302 9.32 -2.71 -12.62
C GLY A 302 10.49 -3.39 -13.32
N LYS A 303 10.33 -4.65 -13.78
CA LYS A 303 11.40 -5.49 -14.32
C LYS A 303 12.16 -4.76 -15.43
N GLN A 304 13.47 -4.75 -15.30
CA GLN A 304 14.39 -4.30 -16.34
C GLN A 304 14.80 -5.48 -17.23
N TYR A 305 14.91 -5.22 -18.52
CA TYR A 305 15.17 -6.25 -19.53
C TYR A 305 16.58 -6.13 -20.09
N SER A 306 17.22 -7.27 -20.29
CA SER A 306 18.64 -7.36 -20.68
C SER A 306 18.86 -7.21 -22.20
N SER A 307 17.86 -7.56 -23.02
CA SER A 307 17.95 -7.51 -24.48
C SER A 307 16.62 -7.10 -25.15
N PRO A 308 16.66 -6.50 -26.36
CA PRO A 308 15.47 -6.22 -27.17
C PRO A 308 14.66 -7.48 -27.51
N GLU A 309 15.31 -8.64 -27.62
CA GLU A 309 14.69 -9.94 -27.88
C GLU A 309 13.90 -10.44 -26.68
N GLU A 310 14.44 -10.29 -25.46
CA GLU A 310 13.73 -10.60 -24.21
C GLU A 310 12.46 -9.73 -24.10
N MET A 311 12.59 -8.42 -24.34
CA MET A 311 11.46 -7.49 -24.34
C MET A 311 10.40 -7.87 -25.40
N LYS A 312 10.84 -8.27 -26.61
CA LYS A 312 9.92 -8.71 -27.68
C LYS A 312 9.09 -9.91 -27.26
N GLN A 313 9.74 -10.90 -26.65
CA GLN A 313 9.09 -12.13 -26.20
C GLN A 313 8.10 -11.87 -25.06
N VAL A 314 8.48 -11.09 -24.05
CA VAL A 314 7.58 -10.75 -22.93
C VAL A 314 6.40 -9.89 -23.39
N ALA A 315 6.62 -8.93 -24.31
CA ALA A 315 5.52 -8.19 -24.93
C ALA A 315 4.54 -9.11 -25.68
N LEU A 316 5.05 -10.13 -26.40
CA LEU A 316 4.23 -11.12 -27.09
C LEU A 316 3.40 -11.96 -26.12
N GLU A 317 3.99 -12.36 -24.99
CA GLU A 317 3.33 -13.13 -23.94
C GLU A 317 2.24 -12.33 -23.24
N ARG A 318 2.50 -11.06 -22.88
CA ARG A 318 1.49 -10.15 -22.30
C ARG A 318 0.33 -9.92 -23.25
N TYR A 319 0.62 -9.66 -24.54
CA TYR A 319 -0.41 -9.50 -25.57
C TYR A 319 -1.26 -10.77 -25.76
N LYS A 320 -0.62 -11.93 -25.89
CA LYS A 320 -1.32 -13.23 -26.00
C LYS A 320 -2.14 -13.57 -24.76
N LYS A 321 -1.66 -13.25 -23.55
CA LYS A 321 -2.38 -13.48 -22.29
C LYS A 321 -3.67 -12.65 -22.21
N LEU A 322 -3.65 -11.41 -22.67
CA LEU A 322 -4.83 -10.53 -22.68
C LEU A 322 -5.84 -10.89 -23.78
N LYS A 323 -5.35 -11.36 -24.92
CA LYS A 323 -6.20 -11.74 -26.06
C LYS A 323 -6.78 -13.15 -25.94
N GLU A 324 -6.03 -14.07 -25.33
CA GLU A 324 -6.28 -15.52 -25.33
C GLU A 324 -6.58 -16.03 -26.76
N ASN A 325 -7.74 -16.66 -26.95
CA ASN A 325 -8.24 -17.15 -28.24
C ASN A 325 -9.31 -16.24 -28.88
N ALA A 326 -9.58 -15.06 -28.30
CA ALA A 326 -10.57 -14.11 -28.80
C ALA A 326 -9.95 -13.14 -29.83
N PRO A 327 -10.74 -12.55 -30.76
CA PRO A 327 -10.25 -11.43 -31.57
C PRO A 327 -10.00 -10.18 -30.71
N GLU A 328 -9.21 -9.24 -31.21
CA GLU A 328 -9.18 -7.89 -30.62
C GLU A 328 -10.60 -7.26 -30.70
N ARG A 329 -10.93 -6.39 -29.75
CA ARG A 329 -12.22 -5.69 -29.68
C ARG A 329 -11.98 -4.20 -29.67
N LEU A 330 -12.79 -3.47 -30.43
CA LEU A 330 -12.71 -2.03 -30.57
C LEU A 330 -13.98 -1.42 -29.99
N VAL A 331 -13.86 -0.35 -29.20
CA VAL A 331 -15.00 0.49 -28.81
C VAL A 331 -14.81 1.89 -29.37
N SER A 332 -15.90 2.51 -29.82
CA SER A 332 -15.89 3.89 -30.30
C SER A 332 -17.01 4.73 -29.68
N GLY A 333 -16.67 5.92 -29.18
CA GLY A 333 -17.62 6.94 -28.75
C GLY A 333 -17.92 7.96 -29.85
N SER A 334 -19.07 8.62 -29.81
CA SER A 334 -19.54 9.55 -30.85
C SER A 334 -20.26 10.77 -30.28
N ASP A 335 -20.33 11.82 -31.09
CA ASP A 335 -21.17 13.01 -30.88
C ASP A 335 -22.68 12.67 -30.86
N ASP A 336 -23.11 11.51 -31.37
CA ASP A 336 -24.52 11.04 -31.28
C ASP A 336 -24.92 10.52 -29.89
N HIS A 337 -24.05 10.70 -28.89
CA HIS A 337 -24.20 10.27 -27.49
C HIS A 337 -24.18 8.74 -27.30
N THR A 338 -23.89 7.96 -28.34
CA THR A 338 -23.77 6.49 -28.26
C THR A 338 -22.31 6.04 -28.33
N LEU A 339 -22.07 4.82 -27.82
CA LEU A 339 -20.87 4.08 -28.16
C LEU A 339 -21.24 2.83 -28.97
N LEU A 340 -20.32 2.39 -29.83
CA LEU A 340 -20.41 1.13 -30.56
C LEU A 340 -19.25 0.23 -30.14
N LEU A 341 -19.56 -1.01 -29.80
CA LEU A 341 -18.60 -2.10 -29.58
C LEU A 341 -18.52 -2.92 -30.87
N TRP A 342 -17.31 -3.16 -31.35
CA TRP A 342 -17.00 -3.83 -32.60
C TRP A 342 -16.09 -5.03 -32.36
N GLU A 343 -16.36 -6.09 -33.11
CA GLU A 343 -15.39 -7.15 -33.41
C GLU A 343 -14.84 -6.82 -34.82
N PRO A 344 -13.55 -6.47 -34.99
CA PRO A 344 -13.04 -5.91 -36.25
C PRO A 344 -13.11 -6.83 -37.47
N ASP A 345 -13.32 -8.13 -37.27
CA ASP A 345 -13.61 -9.09 -38.33
C ASP A 345 -15.03 -8.96 -38.92
N ASN A 346 -15.93 -8.30 -38.19
CA ASN A 346 -17.31 -8.06 -38.57
C ASN A 346 -17.49 -6.63 -39.12
N HIS A 347 -18.45 -6.45 -40.03
CA HIS A 347 -18.80 -5.12 -40.57
C HIS A 347 -19.78 -4.36 -39.67
N GLU A 348 -20.73 -5.07 -39.07
CA GLU A 348 -21.73 -4.52 -38.17
C GLU A 348 -21.18 -4.41 -36.74
N PRO A 349 -21.61 -3.43 -35.94
CA PRO A 349 -21.24 -3.35 -34.54
C PRO A 349 -21.83 -4.52 -33.76
N ALA A 350 -21.00 -5.21 -32.97
CA ALA A 350 -21.44 -6.27 -32.06
C ALA A 350 -22.48 -5.76 -31.04
N LYS A 351 -22.38 -4.48 -30.63
CA LYS A 351 -23.39 -3.84 -29.78
C LYS A 351 -23.41 -2.32 -29.84
N GLN A 352 -24.60 -1.73 -29.67
CA GLN A 352 -24.78 -0.31 -29.38
C GLN A 352 -24.99 -0.07 -27.87
N LEU A 353 -24.14 0.76 -27.29
CA LEU A 353 -24.10 1.14 -25.89
C LEU A 353 -24.77 2.52 -25.76
N LYS A 354 -25.99 2.55 -25.21
CA LYS A 354 -26.79 3.79 -25.01
C LYS A 354 -26.83 4.14 -23.53
N GLY A 355 -26.67 5.43 -23.20
CA GLY A 355 -26.83 5.89 -21.82
C GLY A 355 -26.27 7.28 -21.51
N HIS A 356 -25.42 7.85 -22.36
CA HIS A 356 -25.02 9.25 -22.25
C HIS A 356 -26.08 10.20 -22.81
N GLN A 357 -26.12 11.41 -22.28
CA GLN A 357 -27.08 12.46 -22.65
C GLN A 357 -26.47 13.56 -23.53
N GLN A 358 -25.15 13.57 -23.67
CA GLN A 358 -24.39 14.48 -24.52
C GLN A 358 -23.22 13.73 -25.18
N VAL A 359 -22.45 14.45 -26.00
CA VAL A 359 -21.23 13.99 -26.67
C VAL A 359 -20.36 13.10 -25.78
N VAL A 360 -19.96 11.93 -26.30
CA VAL A 360 -18.92 11.10 -25.68
C VAL A 360 -17.57 11.61 -26.16
N ASN A 361 -16.73 12.08 -25.23
CA ASN A 361 -15.43 12.69 -25.56
C ASN A 361 -14.32 11.64 -25.59
N HIS A 362 -14.16 10.89 -24.50
CA HIS A 362 -13.15 9.82 -24.37
C HIS A 362 -13.81 8.48 -24.04
N VAL A 363 -13.31 7.41 -24.64
CA VAL A 363 -13.63 6.02 -24.29
C VAL A 363 -12.34 5.22 -24.18
N TYR A 364 -12.25 4.35 -23.18
CA TYR A 364 -11.03 3.61 -22.90
C TYR A 364 -11.33 2.22 -22.32
N PHE A 365 -10.64 1.19 -22.80
CA PHE A 365 -10.67 -0.14 -22.17
C PHE A 365 -9.77 -0.20 -20.93
N SER A 366 -10.13 -1.02 -19.95
CA SER A 366 -9.23 -1.34 -18.83
C SER A 366 -8.01 -2.14 -19.30
N PRO A 367 -6.87 -2.08 -18.56
CA PRO A 367 -5.67 -2.87 -18.86
C PRO A 367 -5.89 -4.38 -19.03
N ASP A 368 -6.85 -4.94 -18.32
CA ASP A 368 -7.27 -6.35 -18.39
C ASP A 368 -8.39 -6.62 -19.42
N GLY A 369 -8.85 -5.60 -20.14
CA GLY A 369 -9.91 -5.69 -21.15
C GLY A 369 -11.30 -6.08 -20.62
N GLN A 370 -11.50 -6.21 -19.30
CA GLN A 370 -12.77 -6.59 -18.69
C GLN A 370 -13.81 -5.47 -18.71
N TRP A 371 -13.37 -4.21 -18.77
CA TRP A 371 -14.20 -3.04 -18.64
C TRP A 371 -13.97 -2.04 -19.78
N ILE A 372 -15.01 -1.29 -20.09
CA ILE A 372 -14.98 -0.08 -20.92
C ILE A 372 -15.44 1.06 -20.02
N VAL A 373 -14.76 2.20 -20.09
CA VAL A 373 -15.20 3.46 -19.47
C VAL A 373 -15.39 4.53 -20.52
N SER A 374 -16.38 5.40 -20.31
CA SER A 374 -16.69 6.49 -21.23
C SER A 374 -16.95 7.81 -20.49
N ALA A 375 -16.26 8.86 -20.90
CA ALA A 375 -16.41 10.23 -20.41
C ALA A 375 -17.26 11.06 -21.39
N SER A 376 -18.12 11.91 -20.84
CA SER A 376 -19.04 12.72 -21.64
C SER A 376 -19.18 14.14 -21.10
N PHE A 377 -19.61 15.03 -21.99
CA PHE A 377 -20.01 16.39 -21.65
C PHE A 377 -21.28 16.43 -20.78
N ASP A 378 -22.00 15.31 -20.64
CA ASP A 378 -23.10 15.13 -19.67
C ASP A 378 -22.64 15.07 -18.19
N LYS A 379 -21.35 15.34 -17.94
CA LYS A 379 -20.69 15.41 -16.63
C LYS A 379 -20.56 14.06 -15.92
N SER A 380 -20.85 12.96 -16.61
CA SER A 380 -20.75 11.61 -16.06
C SER A 380 -19.64 10.80 -16.72
N VAL A 381 -19.14 9.84 -15.95
CA VAL A 381 -18.33 8.73 -16.47
C VAL A 381 -19.19 7.47 -16.35
N LYS A 382 -19.23 6.63 -17.39
CA LYS A 382 -20.01 5.38 -17.38
C LYS A 382 -19.09 4.18 -17.52
N LEU A 383 -19.42 3.13 -16.79
CA LEU A 383 -18.75 1.84 -16.79
C LEU A 383 -19.63 0.83 -17.55
N TRP A 384 -18.99 0.06 -18.42
CA TRP A 384 -19.60 -0.99 -19.23
C TRP A 384 -18.72 -2.24 -19.17
N ASN A 385 -19.31 -3.42 -19.35
CA ASN A 385 -18.56 -4.66 -19.45
C ASN A 385 -17.89 -4.76 -20.83
N GLY A 386 -16.56 -4.95 -20.85
CA GLY A 386 -15.72 -4.92 -22.04
C GLY A 386 -15.92 -6.09 -23.01
N THR A 387 -16.51 -7.19 -22.56
CA THR A 387 -16.85 -8.34 -23.42
C THR A 387 -18.25 -8.22 -24.02
N THR A 388 -19.24 -7.84 -23.21
CA THR A 388 -20.66 -7.90 -23.60
C THR A 388 -21.26 -6.54 -23.95
N GLY A 389 -20.55 -5.43 -23.75
CA GLY A 389 -21.05 -4.06 -23.87
C GLY A 389 -22.29 -3.77 -23.00
N ASN A 390 -22.51 -4.55 -21.93
CA ASN A 390 -23.58 -4.28 -20.97
C ASN A 390 -23.22 -3.06 -20.12
N TYR A 391 -24.19 -2.17 -19.88
CA TYR A 391 -24.06 -1.09 -18.91
C TYR A 391 -23.90 -1.67 -17.49
N VAL A 392 -23.00 -1.07 -16.69
CA VAL A 392 -22.70 -1.48 -15.31
C VAL A 392 -23.07 -0.37 -14.35
N ALA A 393 -22.48 0.83 -14.51
CA ALA A 393 -22.66 1.93 -13.57
C ALA A 393 -22.47 3.31 -14.22
N THR A 394 -22.95 4.35 -13.54
CA THR A 394 -22.66 5.76 -13.86
C THR A 394 -22.03 6.41 -12.64
N PHE A 395 -20.78 6.82 -12.78
CA PHE A 395 -20.08 7.68 -11.84
C PHE A 395 -20.57 9.12 -11.99
N ARG A 396 -21.07 9.69 -10.89
CA ARG A 396 -21.53 11.08 -10.79
C ARG A 396 -20.73 11.77 -9.70
N GLY A 397 -20.26 12.98 -9.98
CA GLY A 397 -19.51 13.80 -9.04
C GLY A 397 -18.88 15.02 -9.70
N HIS A 398 -18.48 14.91 -10.98
CA HIS A 398 -18.09 16.09 -11.76
C HIS A 398 -19.29 17.03 -11.99
N VAL A 399 -19.02 18.33 -11.93
CA VAL A 399 -19.98 19.42 -12.18
C VAL A 399 -19.73 20.10 -13.53
N GLY A 400 -18.67 19.72 -14.24
CA GLY A 400 -18.32 20.14 -15.61
C GLY A 400 -18.24 18.94 -16.58
N CYS A 401 -18.03 19.22 -17.86
CA CYS A 401 -17.76 18.20 -18.89
C CYS A 401 -16.57 17.33 -18.48
N VAL A 402 -16.65 16.01 -18.63
CA VAL A 402 -15.48 15.13 -18.42
C VAL A 402 -14.75 15.02 -19.75
N TYR A 403 -13.46 15.39 -19.77
CA TYR A 403 -12.65 15.41 -20.99
C TYR A 403 -11.94 14.08 -21.19
N GLN A 404 -11.12 13.66 -20.23
CA GLN A 404 -10.17 12.54 -20.39
C GLN A 404 -10.25 11.55 -19.24
N LEU A 405 -9.92 10.29 -19.53
CA LEU A 405 -9.88 9.18 -18.57
C LEU A 405 -8.54 8.45 -18.65
N SER A 406 -8.03 7.97 -17.52
CA SER A 406 -6.92 7.01 -17.49
C SER A 406 -7.08 5.97 -16.38
N TRP A 407 -6.61 4.75 -16.62
CA TRP A 407 -6.75 3.60 -15.72
C TRP A 407 -5.50 3.37 -14.88
N SER A 408 -5.67 2.93 -13.63
CA SER A 408 -4.56 2.29 -12.91
C SER A 408 -4.14 1.00 -13.60
N ALA A 409 -2.85 0.67 -13.53
CA ALA A 409 -2.26 -0.50 -14.19
C ALA A 409 -2.92 -1.85 -13.82
N ASP A 410 -3.56 -1.93 -12.64
CA ASP A 410 -4.25 -3.09 -12.10
C ASP A 410 -5.76 -3.14 -12.41
N SER A 411 -6.28 -2.21 -13.23
CA SER A 411 -7.71 -2.07 -13.57
C SER A 411 -8.66 -1.79 -12.40
N ARG A 412 -8.16 -1.48 -11.19
CA ARG A 412 -9.01 -1.25 -10.00
C ARG A 412 -9.53 0.17 -9.86
N LEU A 413 -8.75 1.14 -10.32
CA LEU A 413 -9.03 2.56 -10.17
C LEU A 413 -9.09 3.26 -11.53
N LEU A 414 -9.92 4.29 -11.59
CA LEU A 414 -10.10 5.13 -12.76
C LEU A 414 -9.91 6.59 -12.36
N LEU A 415 -9.12 7.32 -13.13
CA LEU A 415 -8.99 8.76 -13.06
C LEU A 415 -9.86 9.43 -14.12
N SER A 416 -10.51 10.53 -13.76
CA SER A 416 -11.17 11.43 -14.71
C SER A 416 -10.78 12.89 -14.51
N GLY A 417 -10.44 13.57 -15.61
CA GLY A 417 -10.20 15.02 -15.66
C GLY A 417 -11.37 15.77 -16.30
N SER A 418 -11.67 16.96 -15.80
CA SER A 418 -12.88 17.70 -16.16
C SER A 418 -12.68 19.21 -16.31
N LYS A 419 -13.65 19.81 -17.01
CA LYS A 419 -13.94 21.24 -17.06
C LYS A 419 -14.17 21.90 -15.69
N ASP A 420 -14.52 21.14 -14.65
CA ASP A 420 -14.74 21.71 -13.31
C ASP A 420 -13.46 21.96 -12.51
N SER A 421 -12.29 21.94 -13.16
CA SER A 421 -10.95 22.08 -12.58
C SER A 421 -10.59 21.05 -11.49
N THR A 422 -11.39 19.98 -11.36
CA THR A 422 -11.12 18.85 -10.47
C THR A 422 -10.71 17.60 -11.24
N LEU A 423 -9.99 16.75 -10.51
CA LEU A 423 -9.72 15.37 -10.87
C LEU A 423 -10.47 14.47 -9.90
N LYS A 424 -10.95 13.31 -10.36
CA LYS A 424 -11.67 12.36 -9.50
C LYS A 424 -11.16 10.96 -9.72
N VAL A 425 -10.88 10.28 -8.60
CA VAL A 425 -10.47 8.88 -8.58
C VAL A 425 -11.68 8.04 -8.18
N TRP A 426 -12.04 7.09 -9.03
CA TRP A 426 -13.18 6.18 -8.85
C TRP A 426 -12.68 4.79 -8.51
N ASP A 427 -13.31 4.17 -7.53
CA ASP A 427 -13.12 2.76 -7.19
C ASP A 427 -14.10 1.92 -8.03
N ILE A 428 -13.55 1.09 -8.90
CA ILE A 428 -14.31 0.31 -9.89
C ILE A 428 -14.97 -0.92 -9.26
N GLN A 429 -14.44 -1.43 -8.15
CA GLN A 429 -15.05 -2.54 -7.40
C GLN A 429 -16.20 -2.03 -6.52
N LYS A 430 -16.02 -0.90 -5.83
CA LYS A 430 -17.04 -0.29 -4.96
C LYS A 430 -18.07 0.55 -5.71
N LEU A 431 -17.84 0.81 -7.00
CA LEU A 431 -18.66 1.64 -7.88
C LEU A 431 -18.92 3.06 -7.33
N LYS A 432 -17.91 3.67 -6.69
CA LYS A 432 -18.02 4.96 -5.97
C LYS A 432 -16.82 5.86 -6.24
N LEU A 433 -17.02 7.16 -5.97
CA LEU A 433 -15.92 8.11 -5.84
C LEU A 433 -15.03 7.65 -4.66
N LYS A 434 -13.76 7.36 -4.92
CA LYS A 434 -12.75 7.11 -3.88
C LYS A 434 -12.23 8.43 -3.33
N GLN A 435 -11.93 9.38 -4.21
CA GLN A 435 -11.33 10.64 -3.83
C GLN A 435 -11.62 11.77 -4.82
N ASP A 436 -11.84 12.96 -4.29
CA ASP A 436 -11.90 14.22 -5.02
C ASP A 436 -10.55 14.96 -4.92
N LEU A 437 -10.05 15.46 -6.05
CA LEU A 437 -8.74 16.08 -6.19
C LEU A 437 -8.91 17.49 -6.81
N PRO A 438 -9.33 18.47 -6.01
CA PRO A 438 -9.37 19.88 -6.43
C PRO A 438 -7.97 20.48 -6.42
N GLY A 439 -7.66 21.39 -7.35
CA GLY A 439 -6.40 22.14 -7.28
C GLY A 439 -6.00 22.92 -8.53
N HIS A 440 -6.63 22.66 -9.68
CA HIS A 440 -6.48 23.47 -10.89
C HIS A 440 -7.35 24.71 -10.81
N GLU A 441 -6.88 25.80 -11.42
CA GLU A 441 -7.62 27.06 -11.50
C GLU A 441 -8.50 27.14 -12.78
N ASP A 442 -8.35 26.19 -13.71
CA ASP A 442 -9.06 26.14 -15.01
C ASP A 442 -9.26 24.66 -15.48
N ASP A 443 -9.90 24.46 -16.63
CA ASP A 443 -10.21 23.18 -17.29
C ASP A 443 -9.01 22.19 -17.33
N VAL A 444 -9.24 20.91 -17.00
CA VAL A 444 -8.23 19.82 -17.08
C VAL A 444 -8.41 18.98 -18.35
N PHE A 445 -7.64 19.30 -19.41
CA PHE A 445 -7.84 18.73 -20.74
C PHE A 445 -7.35 17.30 -20.94
N ASP A 446 -6.23 16.93 -20.32
CA ASP A 446 -5.59 15.62 -20.51
C ASP A 446 -5.10 15.06 -19.16
N VAL A 447 -5.14 13.74 -19.03
CA VAL A 447 -4.77 12.99 -17.82
C VAL A 447 -4.16 11.66 -18.19
N ASP A 448 -3.14 11.23 -17.45
CA ASP A 448 -2.52 9.94 -17.63
C ASP A 448 -2.12 9.31 -16.30
N TRP A 449 -1.95 7.99 -16.26
CA TRP A 449 -1.64 7.21 -15.06
C TRP A 449 -0.36 6.40 -15.31
N SER A 450 0.56 6.42 -14.35
CA SER A 450 1.84 5.72 -14.47
C SER A 450 1.68 4.19 -14.57
N PRO A 451 2.34 3.51 -15.53
CA PRO A 451 2.31 2.05 -15.63
C PRO A 451 2.97 1.26 -14.50
N ASP A 452 3.81 1.90 -13.67
CA ASP A 452 4.57 1.25 -12.59
C ASP A 452 3.71 0.83 -11.39
N GLY A 453 2.48 1.36 -11.24
CA GLY A 453 1.52 0.94 -10.23
C GLY A 453 1.81 1.40 -8.79
N GLU A 454 3.08 1.64 -8.44
CA GLU A 454 3.50 2.18 -7.14
C GLU A 454 3.08 3.64 -6.93
N LYS A 455 2.93 4.42 -8.01
CA LYS A 455 2.67 5.86 -7.95
C LYS A 455 1.50 6.24 -8.83
N ALA A 456 0.42 6.74 -8.24
CA ALA A 456 -0.53 7.56 -8.97
C ALA A 456 0.08 8.97 -9.16
N THR A 457 1.16 9.05 -9.94
CA THR A 457 1.77 10.34 -10.29
C THR A 457 0.78 11.12 -11.15
N LEU A 458 0.00 11.96 -10.49
CA LEU A 458 -1.00 12.80 -11.13
C LEU A 458 -0.30 14.06 -11.64
N MET A 459 -0.13 14.17 -12.95
CA MET A 459 0.30 15.41 -13.59
C MET A 459 -0.72 15.89 -14.59
N THR A 460 -1.17 17.10 -14.34
CA THR A 460 -2.34 17.72 -14.95
C THR A 460 -2.08 19.20 -15.07
N PHE A 461 -2.48 19.77 -16.20
CA PHE A 461 -1.95 21.04 -16.65
C PHE A 461 -3.06 22.05 -16.94
N GLN A 462 -2.81 23.29 -16.53
CA GLN A 462 -3.75 24.41 -16.59
C GLN A 462 -3.58 25.19 -17.90
N ALA A 463 -4.70 25.62 -18.46
CA ALA A 463 -4.74 26.71 -19.43
C ALA A 463 -4.99 28.04 -18.69
N THR A 464 -4.05 29.01 -18.75
CA THR A 464 -4.36 30.44 -18.98
C THR A 464 -3.14 31.37 -18.81
N GLY A 465 -2.91 32.20 -19.82
CA GLY A 465 -2.76 33.65 -19.66
C GLY A 465 -1.51 34.24 -18.97
N THR A 466 -1.32 34.01 -17.67
CA THR A 466 -0.45 34.85 -16.82
C THR A 466 0.12 34.12 -15.61
N ARG A 467 1.39 33.71 -15.74
CA ARG A 467 2.23 33.01 -14.75
C ARG A 467 1.82 31.57 -14.46
N ARG A 468 2.82 30.77 -14.06
CA ARG A 468 2.84 29.31 -14.20
C ARG A 468 3.06 28.66 -12.85
N ILE A 469 2.19 27.73 -12.50
CA ILE A 469 2.39 26.80 -11.38
C ILE A 469 2.05 25.41 -11.90
N LEU A 470 3.00 24.48 -11.85
CA LEU A 470 2.64 23.07 -11.80
C LEU A 470 2.23 22.77 -10.36
N ARG A 471 1.06 22.18 -10.15
CA ARG A 471 0.73 21.48 -8.90
C ARG A 471 0.83 19.98 -9.17
N HIS A 472 1.93 19.39 -8.73
CA HIS A 472 2.05 17.95 -8.61
C HIS A 472 1.21 17.51 -7.40
N PHE A 473 0.22 16.65 -7.64
CA PHE A 473 -0.38 15.88 -6.56
C PHE A 473 0.34 14.53 -6.52
N GLY A 474 1.35 14.46 -5.66
CA GLY A 474 2.09 13.24 -5.35
C GLY A 474 1.24 12.30 -4.51
N TYR A 475 0.16 11.75 -5.08
CA TYR A 475 -0.58 10.67 -4.44
C TYR A 475 0.14 9.34 -4.70
N THR A 476 0.90 8.90 -3.70
CA THR A 476 0.79 7.50 -3.31
C THR A 476 -0.67 7.25 -2.96
N ILE A 477 -1.40 6.61 -3.87
CA ILE A 477 -2.60 5.89 -3.44
C ILE A 477 -2.07 4.72 -2.64
N ASP A 478 -2.25 4.76 -1.33
CA ASP A 478 -1.79 3.70 -0.46
C ASP A 478 -2.22 2.34 -1.01
N ALA A 479 -1.28 1.40 -0.92
CA ALA A 479 -1.56 -0.02 -0.99
C ALA A 479 -2.85 -0.31 -0.21
N LEU A 480 -3.70 -1.21 -0.73
CA LEU A 480 -4.92 -1.64 -0.05
C LEU A 480 -4.62 -1.82 1.45
N SER A 481 -5.26 -1.02 2.31
CA SER A 481 -4.97 -0.97 3.73
C SER A 481 -5.27 -2.33 4.37
N TYR A 482 -4.40 -2.82 5.25
CA TYR A 482 -4.68 -4.04 5.99
C TYR A 482 -5.73 -3.76 7.07
N ASP A 483 -6.83 -4.51 7.02
CA ASP A 483 -7.91 -4.48 8.00
C ASP A 483 -7.46 -5.25 9.27
N HIS A 484 -7.07 -4.50 10.30
CA HIS A 484 -6.65 -5.05 11.60
C HIS A 484 -7.84 -5.47 12.48
N SER A 485 -9.09 -5.20 12.11
CA SER A 485 -10.23 -5.57 12.93
C SER A 485 -10.32 -7.08 13.16
N ALA A 486 -10.56 -7.45 14.42
CA ALA A 486 -10.76 -8.82 14.88
C ALA A 486 -11.65 -8.77 16.14
N THR A 487 -12.51 -9.77 16.32
CA THR A 487 -13.31 -9.89 17.54
C THR A 487 -13.47 -11.34 17.96
N ILE A 488 -13.44 -11.55 19.27
CA ILE A 488 -13.70 -12.83 19.95
C ILE A 488 -15.09 -12.83 20.62
N GLU A 489 -15.87 -11.75 20.46
CA GLU A 489 -17.27 -11.71 20.88
C GLU A 489 -18.13 -12.62 19.99
N CYS A 490 -19.11 -13.27 20.60
CA CYS A 490 -20.06 -14.12 19.87
C CYS A 490 -21.30 -13.29 19.49
N LEU A 491 -21.39 -12.89 18.22
CA LEU A 491 -22.40 -11.93 17.75
C LEU A 491 -23.72 -12.61 17.36
N LYS A 492 -24.85 -11.90 17.49
CA LYS A 492 -26.16 -12.40 17.02
C LYS A 492 -26.17 -12.62 15.50
N GLU A 493 -25.60 -11.68 14.77
CA GLU A 493 -25.40 -11.72 13.32
C GLU A 493 -23.96 -11.30 13.00
N PRO A 494 -23.35 -11.82 11.91
CA PRO A 494 -21.95 -11.57 11.57
C PRO A 494 -21.77 -10.19 10.94
N LEU A 495 -20.56 -9.63 11.08
CA LEU A 495 -20.19 -8.44 10.32
C LEU A 495 -19.94 -8.78 8.84
N LYS A 496 -20.00 -7.75 8.00
CA LYS A 496 -19.73 -7.85 6.55
C LYS A 496 -18.32 -8.40 6.28
N PRO A 497 -18.10 -9.08 5.14
CA PRO A 497 -16.81 -9.68 4.83
C PRO A 497 -15.75 -8.59 4.68
N GLN A 498 -14.61 -8.77 5.34
CA GLN A 498 -13.45 -7.88 5.17
C GLN A 498 -13.08 -7.82 3.69
N TYR A 499 -12.60 -6.66 3.21
CA TYR A 499 -12.24 -6.47 1.78
C TYR A 499 -13.35 -6.80 0.77
N SER A 500 -14.63 -6.79 1.18
CA SER A 500 -15.77 -7.24 0.38
C SER A 500 -15.64 -8.70 -0.12
N GLY A 501 -14.92 -9.54 0.61
CA GLY A 501 -14.62 -10.94 0.27
C GLY A 501 -13.30 -11.16 -0.49
N GLY A 502 -12.62 -10.11 -0.94
CA GLY A 502 -11.37 -10.23 -1.70
C GLY A 502 -11.54 -11.03 -3.00
N ILE A 503 -10.87 -12.18 -3.12
CA ILE A 503 -10.97 -13.09 -4.28
C ILE A 503 -12.03 -14.20 -4.11
N ILE A 504 -12.78 -14.22 -3.01
CA ILE A 504 -13.86 -15.18 -2.77
C ILE A 504 -15.08 -14.84 -3.65
N VAL A 505 -15.62 -15.85 -4.32
CA VAL A 505 -16.86 -15.75 -5.09
C VAL A 505 -18.07 -15.97 -4.17
N ASN A 506 -19.05 -15.07 -4.24
CA ASN A 506 -20.29 -15.13 -3.44
C ASN A 506 -20.01 -15.24 -1.92
N PRO A 507 -19.27 -14.29 -1.33
CA PRO A 507 -18.78 -14.36 0.06
C PRO A 507 -19.88 -14.25 1.13
N GLU A 508 -20.98 -13.55 0.82
CA GLU A 508 -22.15 -13.31 1.70
C GLU A 508 -23.35 -14.23 1.35
N PHE A 509 -23.11 -15.28 0.57
CA PHE A 509 -24.09 -16.27 0.08
C PHE A 509 -25.41 -15.71 -0.50
N SER A 510 -25.42 -14.44 -0.91
CA SER A 510 -26.58 -13.71 -1.45
C SER A 510 -27.10 -14.30 -2.77
N TYR A 511 -26.30 -15.11 -3.45
CA TYR A 511 -26.67 -15.88 -4.65
C TYR A 511 -26.82 -17.38 -4.36
N GLY A 512 -27.17 -17.75 -3.12
CA GLY A 512 -27.29 -19.13 -2.66
C GLY A 512 -25.94 -19.84 -2.68
N LEU A 513 -25.90 -21.07 -3.21
CA LEU A 513 -24.69 -21.91 -3.26
C LEU A 513 -23.79 -21.65 -4.49
N LYS A 514 -24.04 -20.59 -5.28
CA LYS A 514 -23.27 -20.33 -6.50
C LYS A 514 -21.78 -20.09 -6.17
N GLY A 515 -20.89 -20.82 -6.84
CA GLY A 515 -19.44 -20.75 -6.61
C GLY A 515 -18.91 -21.66 -5.49
N TRP A 516 -19.80 -22.41 -4.82
CA TRP A 516 -19.45 -23.36 -3.77
C TRP A 516 -19.92 -24.77 -4.15
N SER A 517 -19.24 -25.80 -3.65
CA SER A 517 -19.53 -27.22 -3.94
C SER A 517 -19.39 -28.07 -2.68
N SER A 518 -19.98 -29.27 -2.65
CA SER A 518 -19.81 -30.19 -1.51
C SER A 518 -18.40 -30.80 -1.48
N PHE A 519 -17.85 -30.97 -0.27
CA PHE A 519 -16.52 -31.51 -0.03
C PHE A 519 -16.55 -32.67 0.99
N GLY A 520 -15.61 -33.60 0.90
CA GLY A 520 -15.45 -34.74 1.83
C GLY A 520 -15.88 -36.12 1.32
N GLY A 521 -16.74 -36.18 0.30
CA GLY A 521 -17.08 -37.41 -0.44
C GLY A 521 -18.30 -38.17 0.11
N ASN A 522 -19.46 -37.93 -0.51
CA ASN A 522 -20.75 -38.61 -0.32
C ASN A 522 -21.37 -38.63 1.11
N GLY A 523 -20.64 -38.25 2.16
CA GLY A 523 -21.18 -38.12 3.52
C GLY A 523 -21.95 -36.82 3.72
N GLY A 524 -21.21 -35.72 3.84
CA GLY A 524 -21.77 -34.38 4.06
C GLY A 524 -22.64 -33.86 2.89
N LYS A 525 -23.73 -33.19 3.26
CA LYS A 525 -24.59 -32.43 2.35
C LYS A 525 -24.51 -30.94 2.67
N ILE A 526 -24.78 -30.12 1.65
CA ILE A 526 -24.70 -28.67 1.76
C ILE A 526 -26.04 -28.03 1.41
N MET A 527 -26.42 -26.98 2.14
CA MET A 527 -27.62 -26.20 1.87
C MET A 527 -27.38 -24.71 2.16
N HIS A 528 -28.13 -23.85 1.48
CA HIS A 528 -28.22 -22.43 1.81
C HIS A 528 -29.35 -22.23 2.84
N LYS A 529 -29.15 -21.34 3.80
CA LYS A 529 -30.17 -20.86 4.75
C LYS A 529 -30.12 -19.34 4.81
N THR A 530 -31.21 -18.74 5.27
CA THR A 530 -31.31 -17.31 5.58
C THR A 530 -31.85 -17.15 7.00
N SER A 531 -31.28 -16.24 7.79
CA SER A 531 -31.74 -15.94 9.15
C SER A 531 -33.01 -15.09 9.14
N GLU A 532 -33.63 -14.91 10.32
CA GLU A 532 -34.82 -14.07 10.47
C GLU A 532 -34.54 -12.59 10.12
N ASP A 533 -33.31 -12.12 10.37
CA ASP A 533 -32.86 -10.76 10.04
C ASP A 533 -32.42 -10.62 8.56
N GLY A 534 -32.56 -11.68 7.75
CA GLY A 534 -32.30 -11.68 6.32
C GLY A 534 -30.86 -12.03 5.91
N ASN A 535 -29.99 -12.40 6.87
CA ASN A 535 -28.61 -12.76 6.57
C ASN A 535 -28.51 -14.15 5.91
N SER A 536 -27.70 -14.31 4.87
CA SER A 536 -27.64 -15.55 4.08
C SER A 536 -26.33 -16.31 4.29
N PHE A 537 -26.40 -17.62 4.52
CA PHE A 537 -25.22 -18.42 4.87
C PHE A 537 -25.28 -19.84 4.31
N ILE A 538 -24.13 -20.51 4.28
CA ILE A 538 -23.99 -21.91 3.88
C ILE A 538 -23.93 -22.83 5.10
N VAL A 539 -24.54 -24.01 4.98
CA VAL A 539 -24.61 -25.03 6.03
C VAL A 539 -24.11 -26.36 5.49
N ALA A 540 -23.13 -26.94 6.16
CA ALA A 540 -22.72 -28.33 6.03
C ALA A 540 -23.45 -29.18 7.08
N HIS A 541 -24.26 -30.15 6.64
CA HIS A 541 -25.06 -31.03 7.49
C HIS A 541 -24.88 -32.50 7.10
N SER A 542 -25.41 -33.41 7.94
CA SER A 542 -25.29 -34.87 7.74
C SER A 542 -23.84 -35.34 7.57
N ARG A 543 -22.93 -34.78 8.37
CA ARG A 543 -21.48 -34.95 8.26
C ARG A 543 -21.05 -36.29 8.89
N ASN A 544 -20.24 -37.06 8.18
CA ASN A 544 -19.71 -38.35 8.65
C ASN A 544 -18.20 -38.27 8.97
N GLN A 545 -17.47 -37.35 8.33
CA GLN A 545 -16.04 -37.08 8.56
C GLN A 545 -15.80 -35.64 9.02
N PRO A 546 -14.69 -35.34 9.72
CA PRO A 546 -14.38 -33.99 10.19
C PRO A 546 -14.35 -32.93 9.08
N TYR A 547 -13.93 -33.33 7.88
CA TYR A 547 -13.82 -32.50 6.67
C TYR A 547 -15.04 -32.58 5.74
N ASP A 548 -16.13 -33.27 6.11
CA ASP A 548 -17.37 -33.28 5.32
C ASP A 548 -18.03 -31.89 5.40
N THR A 549 -17.80 -31.04 4.39
CA THR A 549 -18.31 -29.66 4.34
C THR A 549 -18.57 -29.18 2.90
N PHE A 550 -18.18 -27.95 2.59
CA PHE A 550 -18.25 -27.29 1.29
C PHE A 550 -16.88 -26.74 0.96
N SER A 551 -16.61 -26.58 -0.33
CA SER A 551 -15.39 -25.98 -0.84
C SER A 551 -15.61 -24.92 -1.91
N GLN A 552 -14.59 -24.06 -2.07
CA GLN A 552 -14.41 -23.19 -3.23
C GLN A 552 -13.00 -23.38 -3.79
N LYS A 553 -12.89 -23.50 -5.12
CA LYS A 553 -11.61 -23.56 -5.82
C LYS A 553 -11.15 -22.16 -6.20
N ILE A 554 -9.91 -21.84 -5.84
CA ILE A 554 -9.32 -20.50 -5.92
C ILE A 554 -7.91 -20.65 -6.50
N TYR A 555 -7.48 -19.75 -7.38
CA TYR A 555 -6.10 -19.74 -7.86
C TYR A 555 -5.23 -18.86 -6.95
N LEU A 556 -4.16 -19.43 -6.40
CA LEU A 556 -3.22 -18.77 -5.50
C LEU A 556 -1.85 -18.60 -6.19
N HIS A 557 -1.16 -17.51 -5.89
CA HIS A 557 0.15 -17.14 -6.41
C HIS A 557 1.19 -17.17 -5.30
N LYS A 558 2.34 -17.81 -5.54
CA LYS A 558 3.44 -18.00 -4.57
C LYS A 558 3.91 -16.71 -3.89
N GLU A 559 4.06 -15.62 -4.65
CA GLU A 559 4.67 -14.39 -4.16
C GLU A 559 3.72 -13.51 -3.32
N ASN A 560 2.45 -13.87 -3.22
CA ASN A 560 1.43 -13.12 -2.48
C ASN A 560 1.28 -13.62 -1.04
N LEU A 561 0.95 -12.69 -0.16
CA LEU A 561 0.55 -12.90 1.22
C LEU A 561 -0.97 -12.80 1.30
N TYR A 562 -1.65 -13.83 1.82
CA TYR A 562 -3.11 -13.89 1.84
C TYR A 562 -3.66 -13.67 3.24
N ALA A 563 -4.39 -12.58 3.45
CA ALA A 563 -5.22 -12.39 4.64
C ALA A 563 -6.54 -13.14 4.46
N PHE A 564 -6.98 -13.88 5.48
CA PHE A 564 -8.20 -14.68 5.45
C PHE A 564 -9.11 -14.32 6.62
N SER A 565 -10.42 -14.27 6.37
CA SER A 565 -11.41 -14.27 7.46
C SER A 565 -12.72 -14.94 7.05
N ALA A 566 -13.48 -15.40 8.04
CA ALA A 566 -14.81 -15.96 7.85
C ALA A 566 -15.60 -15.85 9.16
N TRP A 567 -16.93 -15.86 9.08
CA TRP A 567 -17.78 -16.01 10.26
C TRP A 567 -18.30 -17.43 10.35
N ILE A 568 -18.21 -18.01 11.55
CA ILE A 568 -18.47 -19.44 11.78
C ILE A 568 -19.44 -19.65 12.96
N GLN A 569 -20.32 -20.63 12.81
CA GLN A 569 -21.29 -21.07 13.83
C GLN A 569 -21.48 -22.59 13.73
N VAL A 570 -21.92 -23.23 14.82
CA VAL A 570 -22.26 -24.67 14.85
C VAL A 570 -23.69 -24.88 15.33
N SER A 571 -24.39 -25.92 14.87
CA SER A 571 -25.81 -26.09 15.22
C SER A 571 -26.09 -26.46 16.69
N HIS A 572 -25.10 -27.01 17.40
CA HIS A 572 -25.19 -27.26 18.85
C HIS A 572 -23.81 -27.34 19.51
N GLY A 573 -23.76 -26.97 20.80
CA GLY A 573 -22.53 -27.00 21.61
C GLY A 573 -21.53 -25.89 21.28
N LYS A 574 -20.25 -26.16 21.54
CA LYS A 574 -19.09 -25.32 21.17
C LYS A 574 -17.94 -26.21 20.69
N GLY A 575 -17.08 -25.71 19.81
CA GLY A 575 -15.88 -26.43 19.38
C GLY A 575 -15.07 -25.69 18.31
N PRO A 576 -13.81 -26.11 18.05
CA PRO A 576 -12.99 -25.51 17.01
C PRO A 576 -13.55 -25.83 15.62
N VAL A 577 -13.57 -24.83 14.74
CA VAL A 577 -13.72 -24.99 13.29
C VAL A 577 -12.50 -24.35 12.63
N THR A 578 -11.86 -25.10 11.74
CA THR A 578 -10.58 -24.73 11.10
C THR A 578 -10.81 -24.55 9.60
N ALA A 579 -10.26 -23.48 9.03
CA ALA A 579 -10.22 -23.24 7.59
C ALA A 579 -8.92 -23.82 7.00
N VAL A 580 -9.05 -24.61 5.93
CA VAL A 580 -7.94 -25.35 5.32
C VAL A 580 -7.95 -25.16 3.81
N PHE A 581 -6.77 -24.90 3.25
CA PHE A 581 -6.52 -24.85 1.82
C PHE A 581 -5.79 -26.11 1.40
N LYS A 582 -6.44 -26.95 0.57
CA LYS A 582 -5.77 -28.06 -0.10
C LYS A 582 -5.10 -27.53 -1.36
N THR A 583 -3.77 -27.43 -1.35
CA THR A 583 -2.95 -26.96 -2.49
C THR A 583 -2.45 -28.15 -3.32
N THR A 584 -1.62 -27.89 -4.33
CA THR A 584 -0.84 -28.93 -5.03
C THR A 584 0.25 -29.55 -4.16
N ASP A 585 0.76 -28.79 -3.20
CA ASP A 585 1.95 -29.14 -2.40
C ASP A 585 1.57 -29.77 -1.04
N GLY A 586 0.31 -29.62 -0.61
CA GLY A 586 -0.20 -30.25 0.61
C GLY A 586 -1.47 -29.60 1.15
N PHE A 587 -1.54 -29.48 2.48
CA PHE A 587 -2.63 -28.84 3.19
C PHE A 587 -2.09 -27.67 4.02
N THR A 588 -2.62 -26.48 3.77
CA THR A 588 -2.23 -25.25 4.48
C THR A 588 -3.40 -24.79 5.36
N TYR A 589 -3.19 -24.78 6.67
CA TYR A 589 -4.17 -24.30 7.63
C TYR A 589 -4.14 -22.77 7.64
N ALA A 590 -5.27 -22.12 7.40
CA ALA A 590 -5.35 -20.65 7.41
C ALA A 590 -5.58 -20.10 8.83
N GLY A 591 -6.23 -20.88 9.69
CA GLY A 591 -6.55 -20.52 11.07
C GLY A 591 -7.78 -21.26 11.58
N SER A 592 -8.09 -21.10 12.87
CA SER A 592 -9.26 -21.69 13.52
C SER A 592 -9.91 -20.71 14.50
N ALA A 593 -11.17 -20.93 14.82
CA ALA A 593 -11.85 -20.24 15.92
C ALA A 593 -12.87 -21.15 16.61
N VAL A 594 -13.24 -20.78 17.84
CA VAL A 594 -14.16 -21.54 18.69
C VAL A 594 -15.60 -21.17 18.34
N ALA A 595 -16.18 -21.87 17.36
CA ALA A 595 -17.58 -21.73 17.01
C ALA A 595 -18.50 -22.19 18.16
N ARG A 596 -19.65 -21.53 18.28
CA ARG A 596 -20.68 -21.82 19.29
C ARG A 596 -22.05 -21.88 18.64
N SER A 597 -23.01 -22.47 19.33
CA SER A 597 -24.42 -22.49 18.92
C SER A 597 -25.16 -21.24 19.37
N GLY A 598 -25.93 -20.64 18.46
CA GLY A 598 -26.78 -19.47 18.73
C GLY A 598 -26.10 -18.11 18.54
N CYS A 599 -24.86 -18.08 18.08
CA CYS A 599 -24.11 -16.86 17.76
C CYS A 599 -22.95 -17.16 16.80
N TRP A 600 -22.47 -16.12 16.12
CA TRP A 600 -21.40 -16.17 15.15
C TRP A 600 -20.07 -15.77 15.78
N SER A 601 -19.03 -16.56 15.53
CA SER A 601 -17.64 -16.27 15.93
C SER A 601 -16.82 -15.90 14.70
N MET A 602 -15.92 -14.92 14.82
CA MET A 602 -14.99 -14.58 13.74
C MET A 602 -13.81 -15.57 13.74
N LEU A 603 -13.49 -16.10 12.58
CA LEU A 603 -12.22 -16.75 12.28
C LEU A 603 -11.38 -15.74 11.50
N LYS A 604 -10.23 -15.31 12.04
CA LYS A 604 -9.22 -14.53 11.31
C LYS A 604 -7.97 -15.37 11.14
N GLY A 605 -7.30 -15.24 9.99
CA GLY A 605 -6.17 -16.08 9.64
C GLY A 605 -5.42 -15.58 8.40
N GLY A 606 -4.60 -16.45 7.83
CA GLY A 606 -3.90 -16.17 6.58
C GLY A 606 -3.00 -17.31 6.12
N LEU A 607 -2.48 -17.20 4.90
CA LEU A 607 -1.54 -18.15 4.33
C LEU A 607 -0.58 -17.53 3.30
N THR A 608 0.55 -18.21 3.12
CA THR A 608 1.37 -18.19 1.90
C THR A 608 1.27 -19.55 1.21
N VAL A 609 1.70 -19.65 -0.04
CA VAL A 609 1.73 -20.94 -0.79
C VAL A 609 3.09 -21.17 -1.42
N ASP A 610 3.56 -22.42 -1.44
CA ASP A 610 4.89 -22.77 -1.94
C ASP A 610 4.98 -22.79 -3.47
N SER A 611 3.86 -22.95 -4.17
CA SER A 611 3.76 -22.85 -5.62
C SER A 611 2.48 -22.12 -6.06
N SER A 612 2.49 -21.57 -7.28
CA SER A 612 1.30 -20.94 -7.86
C SER A 612 0.40 -21.98 -8.51
N GLY A 613 -0.86 -22.07 -8.08
CA GLY A 613 -1.77 -23.14 -8.51
C GLY A 613 -3.19 -23.00 -7.96
N TYR A 614 -4.07 -23.92 -8.35
CA TYR A 614 -5.40 -24.01 -7.76
C TYR A 614 -5.33 -24.66 -6.38
N ALA A 615 -5.90 -23.98 -5.39
CA ALA A 615 -6.18 -24.51 -4.07
C ALA A 615 -7.70 -24.68 -3.87
N GLU A 616 -8.08 -25.61 -3.01
CA GLU A 616 -9.47 -25.84 -2.61
C GLU A 616 -9.63 -25.49 -1.13
N LEU A 617 -10.27 -24.34 -0.86
CA LEU A 617 -10.64 -23.89 0.48
C LEU A 617 -11.82 -24.73 0.98
N TYR A 618 -11.70 -25.33 2.15
CA TYR A 618 -12.78 -26.00 2.87
C TYR A 618 -12.66 -25.76 4.39
N PHE A 619 -13.69 -26.16 5.14
CA PHE A 619 -13.72 -26.06 6.60
C PHE A 619 -13.78 -27.45 7.23
N GLN A 620 -13.28 -27.61 8.46
CA GLN A 620 -13.35 -28.88 9.19
C GLN A 620 -13.57 -28.70 10.70
N SER A 621 -14.20 -29.69 11.34
CA SER A 621 -14.32 -29.80 12.80
C SER A 621 -14.52 -31.26 13.23
N ASN A 622 -13.82 -31.67 14.29
CA ASN A 622 -13.86 -33.05 14.80
C ASN A 622 -15.23 -33.46 15.36
N ASN A 623 -16.08 -32.50 15.78
CA ASN A 623 -17.46 -32.81 16.11
C ASN A 623 -18.27 -32.96 14.81
N THR A 624 -18.47 -34.19 14.36
CA THR A 624 -19.27 -34.53 13.17
C THR A 624 -20.78 -34.49 13.40
N ASN A 625 -21.24 -34.58 14.67
CA ASN A 625 -22.66 -34.49 14.99
C ASN A 625 -23.23 -33.09 14.72
N ALA A 626 -22.41 -32.05 14.91
CA ALA A 626 -22.81 -30.66 14.66
C ALA A 626 -22.74 -30.28 13.17
N GLU A 627 -23.71 -29.49 12.73
CA GLU A 627 -23.62 -28.78 11.45
C GLU A 627 -22.56 -27.67 11.56
N ILE A 628 -21.85 -27.38 10.46
CA ILE A 628 -20.96 -26.22 10.36
C ILE A 628 -21.66 -25.17 9.50
N TRP A 629 -21.85 -23.96 10.02
CA TRP A 629 -22.44 -22.83 9.34
C TRP A 629 -21.34 -21.79 9.09
N VAL A 630 -21.25 -21.26 7.87
CA VAL A 630 -20.24 -20.27 7.48
C VAL A 630 -20.89 -19.12 6.71
N ASP A 631 -20.41 -17.91 6.97
CA ASP A 631 -20.82 -16.69 6.28
C ASP A 631 -19.64 -15.72 6.10
N ASN A 632 -19.81 -14.72 5.24
CA ASN A 632 -18.96 -13.54 5.06
C ASN A 632 -17.47 -13.89 4.94
N VAL A 633 -17.17 -14.84 4.07
CA VAL A 633 -15.81 -15.37 3.84
C VAL A 633 -15.00 -14.38 3.00
N SER A 634 -13.76 -14.13 3.39
CA SER A 634 -12.83 -13.26 2.68
C SER A 634 -11.44 -13.86 2.53
N LEU A 635 -10.82 -13.61 1.39
CA LEU A 635 -9.43 -13.95 1.10
C LEU A 635 -8.81 -12.83 0.26
N GLN A 636 -7.92 -12.05 0.87
CA GLN A 636 -7.32 -10.88 0.21
C GLN A 636 -5.82 -11.11 -0.04
N PRO A 637 -5.37 -11.15 -1.31
CA PRO A 637 -3.95 -11.14 -1.65
C PRO A 637 -3.34 -9.75 -1.45
N PHE A 638 -2.11 -9.73 -0.94
CA PHE A 638 -1.21 -8.59 -0.86
C PHE A 638 0.15 -8.96 -1.46
N THR A 639 0.83 -8.00 -2.08
CA THR A 639 2.25 -8.17 -2.45
C THR A 639 3.16 -7.97 -1.23
N LYS A 640 4.44 -8.35 -1.33
CA LYS A 640 5.43 -8.16 -0.26
C LYS A 640 5.65 -6.69 0.06
N GLU A 641 5.60 -5.82 -0.94
CA GLU A 641 5.77 -4.37 -0.85
C GLU A 641 4.58 -3.75 -0.11
N GLN A 642 3.35 -4.17 -0.45
CA GLN A 642 2.14 -3.75 0.26
C GLN A 642 2.19 -4.17 1.73
N TRP A 643 2.54 -5.44 2.00
CA TRP A 643 2.66 -5.98 3.35
C TRP A 643 3.72 -5.26 4.18
N ARG A 644 4.83 -4.86 3.54
CA ARG A 644 5.92 -4.08 4.15
C ARG A 644 5.49 -2.65 4.44
N SER A 645 4.66 -2.04 3.59
CA SER A 645 4.05 -0.72 3.86
C SER A 645 3.22 -0.74 5.15
N HIS A 646 2.36 -1.76 5.32
CA HIS A 646 1.57 -1.92 6.56
C HIS A 646 2.45 -2.08 7.80
N GLN A 647 3.61 -2.76 7.70
CA GLN A 647 4.56 -2.84 8.82
C GLN A 647 5.14 -1.46 9.17
N VAL A 648 5.42 -0.59 8.18
CA VAL A 648 5.89 0.78 8.43
C VAL A 648 4.79 1.63 9.06
N GLU A 649 3.54 1.50 8.60
CA GLU A 649 2.37 2.15 9.20
C GLU A 649 2.20 1.74 10.68
N GLY A 650 2.23 0.43 10.97
CA GLY A 650 2.16 -0.12 12.32
C GLY A 650 3.28 0.39 13.24
N ILE A 651 4.54 0.42 12.76
CA ILE A 651 5.67 1.00 13.49
C ILE A 651 5.46 2.49 13.77
N ASN A 652 5.00 3.27 12.80
CA ASN A 652 4.75 4.69 12.96
C ASN A 652 3.63 4.95 13.99
N LYS A 653 2.59 4.10 14.02
CA LYS A 653 1.45 4.19 14.96
C LYS A 653 1.81 3.70 16.38
N ALA A 654 2.68 2.71 16.52
CA ALA A 654 2.92 1.99 17.79
C ALA A 654 4.24 2.35 18.49
N ARG A 655 5.25 2.82 17.74
CA ARG A 655 6.62 3.03 18.23
C ARG A 655 7.09 4.48 18.11
N LYS A 656 6.32 5.32 17.42
CA LYS A 656 6.65 6.72 17.15
C LYS A 656 5.49 7.65 17.50
N ARG A 657 5.80 8.94 17.61
CA ARG A 657 4.86 10.01 17.92
C ARG A 657 5.19 11.26 17.11
N ASP A 658 4.17 11.90 16.55
CA ASP A 658 4.31 13.24 16.00
C ASP A 658 4.61 14.23 17.13
N VAL A 659 5.72 14.94 16.99
CA VAL A 659 6.20 15.97 17.92
C VAL A 659 6.21 17.30 17.18
N LYS A 660 5.62 18.30 17.81
CA LYS A 660 5.54 19.67 17.33
C LYS A 660 6.19 20.58 18.38
N VAL A 661 7.31 21.21 18.06
CA VAL A 661 7.88 22.29 18.89
C VAL A 661 7.26 23.60 18.43
N HIS A 662 6.89 24.47 19.36
CA HIS A 662 6.42 25.83 19.06
C HIS A 662 7.21 26.83 19.92
N VAL A 663 7.98 27.71 19.26
CA VAL A 663 8.92 28.61 19.92
C VAL A 663 8.41 30.05 19.85
N ILE A 664 8.45 30.74 20.99
CA ILE A 664 8.06 32.15 21.15
C ILE A 664 9.11 32.93 21.94
N ASP A 665 9.17 34.25 21.76
CA ASP A 665 10.06 35.16 22.48
C ASP A 665 9.51 35.56 23.87
N SER A 666 10.28 36.36 24.62
CA SER A 666 9.89 36.89 25.94
C SER A 666 8.64 37.79 25.93
N LYS A 667 8.19 38.27 24.76
CA LYS A 667 6.95 39.05 24.56
C LYS A 667 5.75 38.21 24.11
N GLY A 668 5.99 36.96 23.69
CA GLY A 668 4.98 36.05 23.17
C GLY A 668 4.84 36.07 21.64
N GLU A 669 5.80 36.65 20.92
CA GLU A 669 5.85 36.64 19.45
C GLU A 669 6.53 35.35 18.96
N THR A 670 6.07 34.77 17.84
CA THR A 670 6.57 33.49 17.31
C THR A 670 7.98 33.61 16.74
N LEU A 671 8.88 32.72 17.18
CA LEU A 671 10.29 32.73 16.77
C LEU A 671 10.54 31.74 15.63
N GLN A 672 10.59 32.27 14.42
CA GLN A 672 10.86 31.55 13.18
C GLN A 672 12.36 31.32 12.95
N GLY A 673 12.74 30.28 12.19
CA GLY A 673 14.13 29.98 11.86
C GLY A 673 14.97 29.53 13.05
N ALA A 674 14.35 29.27 14.21
CA ALA A 674 15.02 28.70 15.37
C ALA A 674 15.39 27.25 15.07
N ASN A 675 16.67 26.94 15.20
CA ASN A 675 17.23 25.64 14.85
C ASN A 675 17.01 24.64 16.00
N ILE A 676 16.18 23.63 15.74
CA ILE A 676 15.74 22.61 16.69
C ILE A 676 16.56 21.35 16.48
N HIS A 677 17.17 20.84 17.57
CA HIS A 677 17.99 19.64 17.58
C HIS A 677 17.46 18.65 18.61
N PHE A 678 16.83 17.57 18.15
CA PHE A 678 16.47 16.42 18.98
C PHE A 678 17.62 15.41 18.99
N ARG A 679 18.33 15.31 20.12
CA ARG A 679 19.39 14.31 20.32
C ARG A 679 18.91 13.23 21.29
N PRO A 680 18.77 11.96 20.86
CA PRO A 680 18.34 10.90 21.76
C PRO A 680 19.41 10.67 22.84
N ARG A 681 18.97 10.51 24.09
CA ARG A 681 19.85 10.31 25.25
C ARG A 681 20.28 8.85 25.42
N GLN A 682 19.71 7.95 24.63
CA GLN A 682 19.92 6.50 24.67
C GLN A 682 20.13 6.00 23.23
N ASN A 683 21.06 5.06 23.06
CA ASN A 683 21.36 4.44 21.76
C ASN A 683 20.59 3.10 21.55
N LYS A 684 19.53 2.88 22.32
CA LYS A 684 18.65 1.70 22.26
C LYS A 684 17.20 2.15 22.08
N ALA A 685 16.39 1.30 21.46
CA ALA A 685 14.95 1.50 21.38
C ALA A 685 14.31 1.45 22.78
N SER A 686 13.28 2.27 23.01
CA SER A 686 12.43 2.18 24.21
C SER A 686 11.51 0.95 24.18
N PHE A 687 11.38 0.29 23.02
CA PHE A 687 10.71 -1.00 22.90
C PHE A 687 11.54 -2.09 23.60
N PRO A 688 10.96 -2.86 24.55
CA PRO A 688 11.64 -3.98 25.19
C PRO A 688 12.05 -5.06 24.18
N PHE A 689 13.36 -5.17 23.93
CA PHE A 689 13.94 -6.17 23.05
C PHE A 689 15.05 -6.92 23.79
N GLY A 690 14.85 -8.23 23.97
CA GLY A 690 15.61 -9.04 24.90
C GLY A 690 16.19 -10.31 24.31
N CYS A 691 17.05 -10.95 25.10
CA CYS A 691 17.48 -12.32 24.90
C CYS A 691 17.53 -13.02 26.27
N VAL A 692 17.25 -14.31 26.30
CA VAL A 692 17.45 -15.16 27.48
C VAL A 692 18.93 -15.20 27.88
N ILE A 693 19.18 -15.26 29.18
CA ILE A 693 20.51 -15.56 29.76
C ILE A 693 20.41 -16.82 30.62
N ASN A 694 21.54 -17.50 30.77
CA ASN A 694 21.75 -18.62 31.68
C ASN A 694 22.88 -18.26 32.67
N LYS A 695 23.16 -19.16 33.62
CA LYS A 695 24.22 -18.94 34.62
C LYS A 695 25.63 -18.73 34.06
N ASP A 696 25.89 -19.16 32.81
CA ASP A 696 27.20 -19.02 32.16
C ASP A 696 27.53 -17.55 31.82
N ILE A 697 26.56 -16.64 31.99
CA ILE A 697 26.77 -15.18 32.00
C ILE A 697 27.62 -14.71 33.19
N ILE A 698 27.64 -15.46 34.30
CA ILE A 698 28.34 -15.10 35.53
C ILE A 698 29.85 -15.32 35.34
N GLY A 699 30.63 -14.24 35.47
CA GLY A 699 32.09 -14.26 35.28
C GLY A 699 32.57 -14.23 33.83
N ASN A 700 31.68 -14.38 32.84
CA ASN A 700 32.02 -14.36 31.42
C ASN A 700 31.90 -12.94 30.82
N GLN A 701 32.99 -12.17 30.88
CA GLN A 701 33.00 -10.78 30.42
C GLN A 701 32.66 -10.62 28.92
N ALA A 702 33.00 -11.61 28.08
CA ALA A 702 32.70 -11.55 26.65
C ALA A 702 31.18 -11.67 26.40
N ALA A 703 30.53 -12.63 27.05
CA ALA A 703 29.06 -12.78 27.01
C ALA A 703 28.36 -11.53 27.56
N GLN A 704 28.81 -11.02 28.71
CA GLN A 704 28.24 -9.81 29.32
C GLN A 704 28.36 -8.59 28.38
N ASN A 705 29.53 -8.34 27.81
CA ASN A 705 29.74 -7.23 26.89
C ASN A 705 28.89 -7.37 25.61
N TRP A 706 28.81 -8.57 25.03
CA TRP A 706 28.03 -8.83 23.82
C TRP A 706 26.51 -8.70 24.06
N PHE A 707 26.03 -9.14 25.23
CA PHE A 707 24.62 -9.02 25.63
C PHE A 707 24.24 -7.56 25.94
N LEU A 708 25.02 -6.89 26.80
CA LEU A 708 24.72 -5.55 27.31
C LEU A 708 24.78 -4.46 26.24
N SER A 709 25.52 -4.65 25.14
CA SER A 709 25.50 -3.71 24.01
C SER A 709 24.17 -3.72 23.24
N ARG A 710 23.43 -4.83 23.28
CA ARG A 710 22.25 -5.07 22.42
C ARG A 710 20.93 -4.96 23.18
N PHE A 711 20.73 -5.80 24.19
CA PHE A 711 19.41 -6.09 24.73
C PHE A 711 19.01 -5.12 25.86
N SER A 712 17.72 -4.84 25.99
CA SER A 712 17.13 -3.96 27.01
C SER A 712 16.34 -4.70 28.09
N VAL A 713 16.07 -6.00 27.91
CA VAL A 713 15.33 -6.87 28.86
C VAL A 713 15.87 -8.30 28.78
N THR A 714 15.65 -9.12 29.81
CA THR A 714 16.07 -10.53 29.82
C THR A 714 15.11 -11.45 30.58
N VAL A 715 15.41 -12.75 30.54
CA VAL A 715 14.71 -13.85 31.21
C VAL A 715 15.74 -14.93 31.53
N PHE A 716 15.51 -15.75 32.56
CA PHE A 716 16.42 -16.83 32.94
C PHE A 716 15.97 -18.14 32.29
N GLY A 717 16.89 -18.84 31.61
CA GLY A 717 16.53 -20.01 30.80
C GLY A 717 16.07 -21.23 31.59
N ASN A 718 16.71 -21.51 32.72
CA ASN A 718 16.37 -22.66 33.58
C ASN A 718 16.41 -22.32 35.08
N GLU A 719 17.18 -21.33 35.47
CA GLU A 719 17.68 -21.12 36.83
C GLU A 719 16.60 -20.74 37.84
N LEU A 720 15.42 -20.34 37.36
CA LEU A 720 14.24 -20.03 38.19
C LEU A 720 13.17 -21.12 38.14
N LYS A 721 13.20 -22.08 37.18
CA LYS A 721 12.20 -23.15 37.02
C LYS A 721 12.17 -24.07 38.25
N TRP A 722 11.01 -24.68 38.55
CA TRP A 722 10.80 -25.39 39.83
C TRP A 722 11.75 -26.57 40.01
N TYR A 723 11.98 -27.38 38.97
CA TYR A 723 12.93 -28.51 39.03
C TYR A 723 14.39 -28.10 39.28
N ALA A 724 14.78 -26.87 38.89
CA ALA A 724 16.12 -26.34 39.10
C ALA A 724 16.28 -25.81 40.53
N THR A 725 15.26 -25.11 41.02
CA THR A 725 15.28 -24.40 42.30
C THR A 725 14.86 -25.25 43.50
N GLU A 726 14.11 -26.35 43.32
CA GLU A 726 13.74 -27.31 44.37
C GLU A 726 13.88 -28.77 43.89
N ARG A 727 15.09 -29.14 43.47
CA ARG A 727 15.41 -30.48 42.94
C ARG A 727 15.06 -31.63 43.90
N PHE A 728 15.09 -31.39 45.21
CA PHE A 728 14.70 -32.33 46.25
C PHE A 728 13.67 -31.65 47.18
N ARG A 729 12.59 -32.36 47.55
CA ARG A 729 11.47 -31.83 48.35
C ARG A 729 11.97 -31.11 49.61
N GLY A 730 11.66 -29.82 49.75
CA GLY A 730 12.04 -28.96 50.87
C GLY A 730 13.49 -28.46 50.85
N VAL A 731 14.26 -28.70 49.78
CA VAL A 731 15.65 -28.24 49.64
C VAL A 731 15.73 -27.26 48.48
N GLU A 732 15.59 -25.97 48.82
CA GLU A 732 15.65 -24.88 47.85
C GLU A 732 17.10 -24.43 47.57
N ASN A 733 17.40 -24.12 46.31
CA ASN A 733 18.63 -23.47 45.90
C ASN A 733 18.35 -22.45 44.79
N TYR A 734 18.56 -21.17 45.10
CA TYR A 734 18.41 -20.05 44.16
C TYR A 734 19.74 -19.35 43.84
N THR A 735 20.88 -19.92 44.24
CA THR A 735 22.20 -19.25 44.18
C THR A 735 22.51 -18.66 42.80
N ASP A 736 22.27 -19.43 41.73
CA ASP A 736 22.52 -19.00 40.36
C ASP A 736 21.54 -17.88 39.94
N ALA A 737 20.24 -18.02 40.25
CA ALA A 737 19.21 -17.02 39.94
C ALA A 737 19.40 -15.70 40.71
N ASP A 738 19.78 -15.78 42.00
CA ASP A 738 20.10 -14.62 42.84
C ASP A 738 21.32 -13.86 42.28
N ALA A 739 22.35 -14.58 41.79
CA ALA A 739 23.53 -14.00 41.14
C ALA A 739 23.21 -13.37 39.77
N MET A 740 22.39 -14.04 38.94
CA MET A 740 21.94 -13.52 37.64
C MET A 740 21.07 -12.28 37.78
N LEU A 741 20.20 -12.24 38.80
CA LEU A 741 19.40 -11.06 39.10
C LEU A 741 20.25 -9.91 39.61
N ALA A 742 21.29 -10.19 40.43
CA ALA A 742 22.25 -9.18 40.84
C ALA A 742 23.00 -8.58 39.63
N PHE A 743 23.45 -9.41 38.68
CA PHE A 743 24.06 -8.96 37.43
C PHE A 743 23.11 -8.09 36.59
N ALA A 744 21.87 -8.53 36.40
CA ALA A 744 20.87 -7.79 35.61
C ALA A 744 20.57 -6.42 36.26
N LYS A 745 20.35 -6.39 37.58
CA LYS A 745 20.11 -5.16 38.35
C LYS A 745 21.29 -4.20 38.33
N GLN A 746 22.52 -4.69 38.48
CA GLN A 746 23.73 -3.86 38.42
C GLN A 746 23.87 -3.12 37.08
N ASN A 747 23.35 -3.70 36.00
CA ASN A 747 23.40 -3.15 34.64
C ASN A 747 22.08 -2.51 34.18
N GLY A 748 21.08 -2.37 35.06
CA GLY A 748 19.79 -1.75 34.74
C GLY A 748 18.92 -2.55 33.76
N ILE A 749 19.14 -3.86 33.64
CA ILE A 749 18.35 -4.76 32.76
C ILE A 749 17.17 -5.32 33.56
N PRO A 750 15.91 -5.05 33.17
CA PRO A 750 14.75 -5.68 33.78
C PRO A 750 14.64 -7.16 33.39
N VAL A 751 14.07 -7.97 34.28
CA VAL A 751 14.01 -9.43 34.15
C VAL A 751 12.55 -9.91 34.18
N ARG A 752 12.18 -10.83 33.27
CA ARG A 752 10.93 -11.58 33.30
C ARG A 752 11.02 -12.76 34.28
N GLY A 753 10.01 -12.94 35.13
CA GLY A 753 9.93 -14.05 36.07
C GLY A 753 9.40 -15.33 35.41
N HIS A 754 10.28 -16.11 34.79
CA HIS A 754 9.95 -17.36 34.09
C HIS A 754 10.53 -18.58 34.82
N CYS A 755 9.73 -19.50 35.38
CA CYS A 755 8.27 -19.48 35.57
C CYS A 755 7.94 -19.99 36.99
N ILE A 756 6.74 -19.67 37.48
CA ILE A 756 6.27 -20.17 38.77
C ILE A 756 5.97 -21.66 38.65
N PHE A 757 5.08 -22.00 37.69
CA PHE A 757 4.70 -23.35 37.30
C PHE A 757 4.85 -23.56 35.80
N TRP A 758 5.14 -24.80 35.43
CA TRP A 758 5.03 -25.36 34.09
C TRP A 758 3.94 -26.44 34.21
N ASP A 759 2.94 -26.50 33.33
CA ASP A 759 1.85 -27.48 33.43
C ASP A 759 2.20 -28.84 32.78
N ASP A 760 3.29 -28.95 32.04
CA ASP A 760 3.75 -30.24 31.51
C ASP A 760 4.22 -31.16 32.68
N PRO A 761 3.68 -32.38 32.80
CA PRO A 761 4.08 -33.34 33.85
C PRO A 761 5.55 -33.77 33.79
N ASP A 762 6.20 -33.79 32.62
CA ASP A 762 7.59 -34.25 32.45
C ASP A 762 8.60 -33.23 32.99
N TYR A 763 8.21 -31.95 33.11
CA TYR A 763 9.03 -30.87 33.67
C TYR A 763 8.73 -30.57 35.15
N GLN A 764 7.95 -31.40 35.85
CA GLN A 764 7.82 -31.29 37.31
C GLN A 764 9.12 -31.70 38.03
N PRO A 765 9.40 -31.15 39.24
CA PRO A 765 10.39 -31.75 40.13
C PRO A 765 10.05 -33.24 40.35
N LYS A 766 11.04 -34.14 40.20
CA LYS A 766 10.82 -35.60 40.13
C LYS A 766 10.08 -36.23 41.33
N TRP A 767 9.94 -35.50 42.43
CA TRP A 767 9.22 -35.92 43.64
C TRP A 767 7.74 -35.48 43.65
N VAL A 768 7.35 -34.48 42.85
CA VAL A 768 5.97 -33.94 42.79
C VAL A 768 4.95 -34.96 42.24
N PRO A 769 5.20 -35.70 41.14
CA PRO A 769 4.21 -36.66 40.61
C PRO A 769 3.91 -37.86 41.53
N SER A 770 4.69 -38.07 42.60
CA SER A 770 4.47 -39.15 43.58
C SER A 770 3.63 -38.72 44.80
N LEU A 771 3.14 -37.49 44.81
CA LEU A 771 2.40 -36.91 45.94
C LEU A 771 0.88 -37.12 45.81
N SER A 772 0.19 -37.09 46.96
CA SER A 772 -1.27 -37.01 46.98
C SER A 772 -1.78 -35.60 46.56
N PRO A 773 -3.04 -35.44 46.10
CA PRO A 773 -3.55 -34.14 45.65
C PRO A 773 -3.42 -33.00 46.67
N GLU A 774 -3.65 -33.27 47.96
CA GLU A 774 -3.49 -32.26 49.02
C GLU A 774 -2.01 -31.93 49.28
N GLU A 775 -1.09 -32.89 49.11
CA GLU A 775 0.35 -32.62 49.17
C GLU A 775 0.86 -31.84 47.95
N ILE A 776 0.27 -32.05 46.76
CA ILE A 776 0.58 -31.27 45.55
C ILE A 776 0.13 -29.83 45.74
N LYS A 777 -1.07 -29.61 46.28
CA LYS A 777 -1.59 -28.29 46.66
C LYS A 777 -0.67 -27.59 47.66
N ASP A 778 -0.29 -28.28 48.74
CA ASP A 778 0.67 -27.78 49.73
C ASP A 778 2.03 -27.43 49.12
N ALA A 779 2.52 -28.25 48.19
CA ALA A 779 3.78 -28.02 47.49
C ALA A 779 3.69 -26.81 46.55
N ALA A 780 2.62 -26.69 45.77
CA ALA A 780 2.36 -25.56 44.89
C ALA A 780 2.21 -24.24 45.68
N TYR A 781 1.52 -24.26 46.82
CA TYR A 781 1.37 -23.07 47.67
C TYR A 781 2.70 -22.67 48.32
N LYS A 782 3.53 -23.64 48.74
CA LYS A 782 4.90 -23.38 49.22
C LYS A 782 5.79 -22.82 48.11
N ARG A 783 5.69 -23.36 46.89
CA ARG A 783 6.39 -22.86 45.70
C ARG A 783 6.05 -21.40 45.42
N LEU A 784 4.76 -21.05 45.35
CA LEU A 784 4.28 -19.66 45.24
C LEU A 784 4.86 -18.78 46.35
N GLN A 785 4.66 -19.18 47.61
CA GLN A 785 5.11 -18.43 48.78
C GLN A 785 6.62 -18.20 48.79
N SER A 786 7.41 -19.17 48.32
CA SER A 786 8.86 -19.05 48.24
C SER A 786 9.30 -18.15 47.08
N VAL A 787 8.99 -18.53 45.84
CA VAL A 787 9.57 -17.89 44.65
C VAL A 787 9.03 -16.48 44.44
N VAL A 788 7.72 -16.27 44.64
CA VAL A 788 7.09 -14.97 44.39
C VAL A 788 7.47 -13.97 45.49
N SER A 789 7.41 -14.37 46.76
CA SER A 789 7.81 -13.47 47.86
C SER A 789 9.30 -13.11 47.83
N ARG A 790 10.18 -14.05 47.42
CA ARG A 790 11.62 -13.79 47.28
C ARG A 790 11.89 -12.69 46.26
N TYR A 791 11.20 -12.71 45.13
CA TYR A 791 11.44 -11.81 44.00
C TYR A 791 10.38 -10.72 43.81
N SER A 792 9.50 -10.48 44.80
CA SER A 792 8.47 -9.44 44.71
C SER A 792 9.07 -8.06 44.44
N GLY A 793 8.49 -7.35 43.46
CA GLY A 793 8.97 -6.06 42.96
C GLY A 793 10.35 -6.11 42.28
N GLN A 794 10.90 -7.30 42.00
CA GLN A 794 12.22 -7.46 41.36
C GLN A 794 12.12 -7.88 39.89
N PHE A 795 10.98 -8.42 39.45
CA PHE A 795 10.69 -8.78 38.06
C PHE A 795 9.61 -7.86 37.46
N ILE A 796 9.63 -7.69 36.13
CA ILE A 796 8.63 -6.85 35.42
C ILE A 796 7.32 -7.59 35.12
N ASN A 797 7.34 -8.92 35.20
CA ASN A 797 6.19 -9.80 35.05
C ASN A 797 6.50 -11.18 35.65
N TRP A 798 5.46 -12.01 35.78
CA TRP A 798 5.57 -13.43 36.09
C TRP A 798 4.84 -14.26 35.04
N ASP A 799 5.50 -15.28 34.51
CA ASP A 799 4.84 -16.41 33.85
C ASP A 799 4.33 -17.36 34.95
N VAL A 800 3.03 -17.33 35.20
CA VAL A 800 2.40 -18.05 36.32
C VAL A 800 2.24 -19.52 35.97
N ASN A 801 1.64 -19.80 34.82
CA ASN A 801 1.51 -21.12 34.23
C ASN A 801 2.12 -21.10 32.81
N ASN A 802 3.09 -21.99 32.58
CA ASN A 802 3.62 -22.32 31.25
C ASN A 802 2.80 -23.47 30.65
N GLU A 803 2.39 -23.34 29.39
CA GLU A 803 1.82 -24.40 28.54
C GLU A 803 0.44 -24.95 28.98
N ASN A 804 -0.38 -24.09 29.58
CA ASN A 804 -1.65 -24.44 30.23
C ASN A 804 -2.82 -24.77 29.26
N LEU A 805 -2.70 -24.44 27.96
CA LEU A 805 -3.65 -24.87 26.93
C LEU A 805 -3.36 -26.29 26.44
N HIS A 806 -2.08 -26.68 26.41
CA HIS A 806 -1.66 -28.03 26.03
C HIS A 806 -1.73 -29.01 27.20
N PHE A 807 -1.36 -28.57 28.40
CA PHE A 807 -1.30 -29.39 29.60
C PHE A 807 -2.15 -28.79 30.72
N GLN A 808 -2.86 -29.64 31.45
CA GLN A 808 -3.78 -29.24 32.53
C GLN A 808 -3.43 -29.96 33.83
N TYR A 809 -2.14 -30.16 34.11
CA TYR A 809 -1.67 -31.02 35.20
C TYR A 809 -2.23 -30.57 36.56
N PHE A 810 -2.11 -29.27 36.88
CA PHE A 810 -2.65 -28.78 38.16
C PHE A 810 -4.18 -28.75 38.18
N GLU A 811 -4.83 -28.42 37.07
CA GLU A 811 -6.30 -28.35 36.98
C GLU A 811 -6.97 -29.72 37.07
N GLN A 812 -6.35 -30.77 36.53
CA GLN A 812 -6.85 -32.15 36.63
C GLN A 812 -6.73 -32.72 38.05
N ILE A 813 -5.72 -32.29 38.81
CA ILE A 813 -5.42 -32.81 40.15
C ILE A 813 -6.11 -31.99 41.26
N LEU A 814 -6.12 -30.66 41.12
CA LEU A 814 -6.58 -29.71 42.14
C LEU A 814 -7.98 -29.12 41.85
N GLY A 815 -8.49 -29.31 40.63
CA GLY A 815 -9.76 -28.78 40.15
C GLY A 815 -9.58 -27.67 39.11
N ALA A 816 -10.60 -27.48 38.28
CA ALA A 816 -10.55 -26.59 37.10
C ALA A 816 -10.23 -25.11 37.39
N ASN A 817 -10.32 -24.68 38.65
CA ASN A 817 -9.98 -23.32 39.11
C ASN A 817 -8.56 -23.20 39.70
N ALA A 818 -7.69 -24.21 39.54
CA ALA A 818 -6.33 -24.20 40.09
C ALA A 818 -5.52 -22.99 39.59
N SER A 819 -5.56 -22.72 38.28
CA SER A 819 -4.88 -21.56 37.67
C SER A 819 -5.43 -20.23 38.19
N ASP A 820 -6.74 -20.11 38.39
CA ASP A 820 -7.37 -18.91 38.97
C ASP A 820 -6.79 -18.60 40.36
N VAL A 821 -6.64 -19.65 41.19
CA VAL A 821 -6.05 -19.57 42.53
C VAL A 821 -4.56 -19.21 42.45
N PHE A 822 -3.80 -19.78 41.51
CA PHE A 822 -2.38 -19.45 41.33
C PHE A 822 -2.17 -18.00 40.92
N PHE A 823 -2.94 -17.48 39.96
CA PHE A 823 -2.92 -16.07 39.59
C PHE A 823 -3.32 -15.16 40.77
N GLN A 824 -4.38 -15.53 41.51
CA GLN A 824 -4.81 -14.76 42.68
C GLN A 824 -3.74 -14.73 43.78
N MET A 825 -3.09 -15.86 44.09
CA MET A 825 -2.03 -15.95 45.08
C MET A 825 -0.74 -15.23 44.64
N ALA A 826 -0.33 -15.38 43.37
CA ALA A 826 0.82 -14.65 42.84
C ALA A 826 0.62 -13.13 42.95
N ASN A 827 -0.58 -12.62 42.62
CA ASN A 827 -0.91 -11.20 42.80
C ASN A 827 -1.01 -10.78 44.27
N GLN A 828 -1.39 -11.66 45.20
CA GLN A 828 -1.38 -11.34 46.63
C GLN A 828 0.05 -11.20 47.18
N LEU A 829 0.98 -11.98 46.65
CA LEU A 829 2.39 -11.98 47.04
C LEU A 829 3.21 -10.88 46.34
N ASP A 830 2.84 -10.50 45.11
CA ASP A 830 3.53 -9.48 44.31
C ASP A 830 2.55 -8.56 43.54
N PRO A 831 1.75 -7.71 44.22
CA PRO A 831 0.60 -7.01 43.64
C PRO A 831 0.93 -5.91 42.62
N ALA A 832 2.20 -5.53 42.47
CA ALA A 832 2.64 -4.54 41.49
C ALA A 832 3.00 -5.17 40.12
N THR A 833 3.14 -6.49 40.07
CA THR A 833 3.73 -7.20 38.92
C THR A 833 2.65 -7.81 38.04
N ARG A 834 2.77 -7.61 36.73
CA ARG A 834 1.81 -8.11 35.72
C ARG A 834 1.95 -9.63 35.55
N LEU A 835 0.83 -10.35 35.59
CA LEU A 835 0.82 -11.81 35.48
C LEU A 835 0.52 -12.28 34.05
N PHE A 836 1.28 -13.26 33.57
CA PHE A 836 1.19 -13.80 32.22
C PHE A 836 0.81 -15.29 32.27
N MET A 837 -0.03 -15.70 31.32
CA MET A 837 -0.02 -17.06 30.81
C MET A 837 1.05 -17.11 29.70
N ASN A 838 1.75 -18.21 29.53
CA ASN A 838 2.79 -18.38 28.51
C ASN A 838 2.54 -19.70 27.76
N GLU A 839 2.63 -19.70 26.44
CA GLU A 839 2.17 -20.81 25.60
C GLU A 839 2.86 -20.85 24.23
N PHE A 840 3.08 -22.05 23.69
CA PHE A 840 3.64 -22.27 22.35
C PHE A 840 2.56 -22.53 21.28
N ASN A 841 3.01 -22.65 20.02
CA ASN A 841 2.21 -22.91 18.81
C ASN A 841 1.13 -21.87 18.43
N THR A 842 0.78 -20.93 19.30
CA THR A 842 -0.29 -19.94 19.07
C THR A 842 -0.05 -19.08 17.82
N LEU A 843 1.21 -18.73 17.51
CA LEU A 843 1.62 -18.03 16.29
C LEU A 843 2.29 -18.96 15.27
N GLU A 844 2.91 -20.03 15.74
CA GLU A 844 3.87 -20.85 15.01
C GLU A 844 3.20 -21.87 14.10
N TRP A 845 2.05 -22.41 14.51
CA TRP A 845 1.34 -23.43 13.76
C TRP A 845 -0.18 -23.20 13.75
N SER A 846 -0.68 -22.67 12.64
CA SER A 846 -2.12 -22.44 12.40
C SER A 846 -3.01 -23.69 12.36
N GLY A 847 -2.41 -24.89 12.41
CA GLY A 847 -3.13 -26.15 12.57
C GLY A 847 -3.39 -26.54 14.02
N ASP A 848 -2.76 -25.86 14.99
CA ASP A 848 -2.99 -26.15 16.41
C ASP A 848 -4.37 -25.63 16.84
N THR A 849 -5.22 -26.56 17.28
CA THR A 849 -6.58 -26.24 17.76
C THR A 849 -6.68 -26.22 19.29
N SER A 850 -5.60 -26.59 19.99
CA SER A 850 -5.48 -26.50 21.44
C SER A 850 -5.07 -25.07 21.83
N ALA A 851 -3.98 -24.57 21.22
CA ALA A 851 -3.43 -23.24 21.50
C ALA A 851 -3.80 -22.17 20.45
N SER A 852 -4.92 -22.33 19.73
CA SER A 852 -5.34 -21.30 18.78
C SER A 852 -5.63 -19.95 19.48
N PRO A 853 -5.46 -18.80 18.79
CA PRO A 853 -5.71 -17.47 19.38
C PRO A 853 -7.07 -17.34 20.08
N ALA A 854 -8.12 -17.96 19.54
CA ALA A 854 -9.45 -17.96 20.14
C ALA A 854 -9.53 -18.80 21.44
N GLN A 855 -8.79 -19.90 21.54
CA GLN A 855 -8.70 -20.71 22.77
C GLN A 855 -7.88 -19.99 23.84
N TYR A 856 -6.77 -19.36 23.45
CA TYR A 856 -5.94 -18.55 24.34
C TYR A 856 -6.78 -17.44 25.00
N VAL A 857 -7.49 -16.64 24.20
CA VAL A 857 -8.33 -15.56 24.76
C VAL A 857 -9.46 -16.13 25.61
N ALA A 858 -10.08 -17.26 25.22
CA ALA A 858 -11.11 -17.91 26.04
C ALA A 858 -10.57 -18.33 27.42
N LYS A 859 -9.39 -18.94 27.49
CA LYS A 859 -8.76 -19.32 28.77
C LYS A 859 -8.37 -18.09 29.61
N LEU A 860 -7.86 -17.04 28.96
CA LEU A 860 -7.53 -15.79 29.65
C LEU A 860 -8.79 -15.06 30.19
N GLN A 861 -9.93 -15.21 29.51
CA GLN A 861 -11.24 -14.75 30.00
C GLN A 861 -11.75 -15.60 31.17
N GLU A 862 -11.55 -16.92 31.14
CA GLU A 862 -11.87 -17.81 32.26
C GLU A 862 -11.13 -17.38 33.54
N ILE A 863 -9.80 -17.19 33.45
CA ILE A 863 -8.97 -16.61 34.53
C ILE A 863 -9.49 -15.22 34.93
N GLY A 864 -9.90 -14.42 33.94
CA GLY A 864 -10.46 -13.08 34.14
C GLY A 864 -11.80 -13.01 34.89
N ASN A 865 -12.51 -14.11 35.07
CA ASN A 865 -13.73 -14.13 35.89
C ASN A 865 -13.41 -14.11 37.39
N PHE A 866 -12.27 -14.69 37.78
CA PHE A 866 -11.83 -14.80 39.18
C PHE A 866 -10.71 -13.80 39.52
N TYR A 867 -9.76 -13.57 38.62
CA TYR A 867 -8.63 -12.66 38.80
C TYR A 867 -8.80 -11.35 38.01
N GLN A 868 -9.03 -10.25 38.74
CA GLN A 868 -9.27 -8.91 38.19
C GLN A 868 -8.01 -8.02 38.11
N GLY A 869 -6.82 -8.56 38.40
CA GLY A 869 -5.57 -7.79 38.35
C GLY A 869 -4.94 -7.73 36.94
N PRO A 870 -3.77 -7.05 36.81
CA PRO A 870 -3.10 -6.87 35.54
C PRO A 870 -2.63 -8.18 34.91
N ARG A 871 -3.14 -8.48 33.72
CA ARG A 871 -2.80 -9.66 32.92
C ARG A 871 -1.99 -9.32 31.67
N GLY A 872 -1.30 -10.31 31.11
CA GLY A 872 -0.62 -10.25 29.82
C GLY A 872 -0.65 -11.59 29.08
N ILE A 873 -0.36 -11.53 27.78
CA ILE A 873 -0.28 -12.67 26.86
C ILE A 873 1.20 -12.94 26.58
N GLY A 874 1.70 -14.10 26.99
CA GLY A 874 3.02 -14.63 26.63
C GLY A 874 2.89 -15.67 25.52
N LEU A 875 3.70 -15.51 24.47
CA LEU A 875 3.73 -16.36 23.28
C LEU A 875 5.16 -16.85 23.08
N GLU A 876 5.42 -18.13 23.33
CA GLU A 876 6.78 -18.68 23.34
C GLU A 876 7.45 -18.47 21.98
N SER A 877 6.75 -18.68 20.87
CA SER A 877 7.22 -18.31 19.53
C SER A 877 8.37 -19.19 19.02
N HIS A 878 8.26 -20.50 19.20
CA HIS A 878 9.24 -21.51 18.79
C HIS A 878 9.12 -21.93 17.31
N PHE A 879 9.35 -21.01 16.38
CA PHE A 879 9.04 -21.20 14.95
C PHE A 879 9.85 -22.30 14.24
N GLY A 880 9.18 -23.02 13.33
CA GLY A 880 9.81 -23.77 12.24
C GLY A 880 9.87 -22.92 10.97
N THR A 881 8.94 -23.17 10.04
CA THR A 881 8.65 -22.30 8.90
C THR A 881 7.47 -21.38 9.24
N PRO A 882 7.64 -20.04 9.26
CA PRO A 882 6.56 -19.12 9.66
C PRO A 882 5.54 -18.86 8.55
N ASN A 883 4.25 -18.85 8.92
CA ASN A 883 3.17 -18.34 8.09
C ASN A 883 2.89 -16.88 8.47
N ILE A 884 3.60 -15.92 7.86
CA ILE A 884 3.55 -14.49 8.23
C ILE A 884 2.13 -13.89 8.20
N PRO A 885 1.27 -14.18 7.21
CA PRO A 885 -0.13 -13.75 7.24
C PRO A 885 -0.94 -14.28 8.42
N TYR A 886 -0.70 -15.53 8.85
CA TYR A 886 -1.30 -16.07 10.06
C TYR A 886 -0.77 -15.39 11.32
N VAL A 887 0.56 -15.14 11.42
CA VAL A 887 1.15 -14.44 12.57
C VAL A 887 0.47 -13.09 12.80
N ARG A 888 0.26 -12.28 11.76
CA ARG A 888 -0.48 -11.01 11.86
C ARG A 888 -1.92 -11.21 12.35
N ALA A 889 -2.67 -12.12 11.72
CA ALA A 889 -4.06 -12.38 12.07
C ALA A 889 -4.26 -12.95 13.49
N ALA A 890 -3.30 -13.76 13.95
CA ALA A 890 -3.26 -14.28 15.30
C ALA A 890 -3.01 -13.17 16.32
N LEU A 891 -2.05 -12.27 16.07
CA LEU A 891 -1.79 -11.09 16.90
C LEU A 891 -3.00 -10.14 16.95
N ASP A 892 -3.70 -9.90 15.83
CA ASP A 892 -4.96 -9.12 15.84
C ASP A 892 -6.03 -9.77 16.72
N THR A 893 -6.19 -11.10 16.63
CA THR A 893 -7.18 -11.84 17.42
C THR A 893 -6.85 -11.79 18.91
N LEU A 894 -5.59 -11.98 19.28
CA LEU A 894 -5.12 -11.85 20.66
C LEU A 894 -5.27 -10.42 21.19
N ALA A 895 -5.03 -9.41 20.36
CA ALA A 895 -5.16 -7.99 20.73
C ALA A 895 -6.59 -7.60 21.13
N SER A 896 -7.61 -8.30 20.62
CA SER A 896 -9.02 -8.08 21.01
C SER A 896 -9.30 -8.36 22.50
N ALA A 897 -8.39 -9.07 23.20
CA ALA A 897 -8.46 -9.24 24.65
C ALA A 897 -8.10 -7.97 25.45
N GLY A 898 -7.62 -6.91 24.79
CA GLY A 898 -7.29 -5.61 25.41
C GLY A 898 -6.06 -5.60 26.32
N VAL A 899 -5.35 -6.72 26.41
CA VAL A 899 -4.15 -6.94 27.23
C VAL A 899 -2.87 -6.89 26.39
N PRO A 900 -1.71 -6.59 27.00
CA PRO A 900 -0.41 -6.56 26.34
C PRO A 900 0.06 -7.94 25.87
N ILE A 901 0.68 -7.99 24.68
CA ILE A 901 1.26 -9.21 24.09
C ILE A 901 2.79 -9.13 24.15
N TRP A 902 3.43 -10.24 24.52
CA TRP A 902 4.88 -10.43 24.46
C TRP A 902 5.22 -11.71 23.70
N LEU A 903 6.21 -11.64 22.81
CA LEU A 903 6.89 -12.84 22.33
C LEU A 903 8.00 -13.14 23.35
N THR A 904 7.95 -14.30 23.99
CA THR A 904 8.68 -14.56 25.24
C THR A 904 9.93 -15.42 25.05
N GLU A 905 9.93 -16.31 24.05
CA GLU A 905 10.98 -17.33 23.84
C GLU A 905 11.31 -17.49 22.34
N LEU A 906 11.30 -16.38 21.59
CA LEU A 906 11.37 -16.40 20.12
C LEU A 906 12.67 -17.07 19.62
N ASP A 907 12.51 -18.23 18.97
CA ASP A 907 13.55 -18.88 18.18
C ASP A 907 13.01 -19.40 16.84
N VAL A 908 13.94 -19.82 15.98
CA VAL A 908 13.65 -20.37 14.65
C VAL A 908 14.50 -21.62 14.46
N SER A 909 13.90 -22.71 14.00
CA SER A 909 14.63 -23.95 13.69
C SER A 909 15.63 -23.79 12.54
N VAL A 910 16.77 -24.49 12.64
CA VAL A 910 17.82 -24.53 11.60
C VAL A 910 17.54 -25.58 10.51
N GLU A 911 16.44 -26.33 10.58
CA GLU A 911 16.09 -27.42 9.65
C GLU A 911 16.12 -27.02 8.17
N ASN A 912 15.75 -25.78 7.85
CA ASN A 912 15.75 -25.24 6.48
C ASN A 912 17.09 -24.60 6.06
N GLY A 913 18.14 -24.73 6.87
CA GLY A 913 19.44 -24.09 6.68
C GLY A 913 19.55 -22.70 7.32
N THR A 914 20.78 -22.26 7.55
CA THR A 914 21.11 -21.04 8.31
C THR A 914 20.67 -19.74 7.64
N GLU A 915 20.68 -19.67 6.30
CA GLU A 915 20.18 -18.51 5.55
C GLU A 915 18.66 -18.35 5.68
N MET A 916 17.92 -19.46 5.60
CA MET A 916 16.47 -19.46 5.81
C MET A 916 16.10 -19.18 7.25
N GLN A 917 16.83 -19.74 8.23
CA GLN A 917 16.66 -19.44 9.65
C GLN A 917 16.77 -17.93 9.92
N ALA A 918 17.79 -17.27 9.36
CA ALA A 918 17.96 -15.82 9.50
C ALA A 918 16.87 -15.02 8.77
N SER A 919 16.47 -15.45 7.56
CA SER A 919 15.39 -14.82 6.79
C SER A 919 14.03 -14.90 7.50
N TYR A 920 13.71 -16.04 8.10
CA TYR A 920 12.50 -16.24 8.90
C TYR A 920 12.55 -15.42 10.19
N LEU A 921 13.69 -15.39 10.90
CA LEU A 921 13.87 -14.53 12.06
C LEU A 921 13.62 -13.05 11.73
N GLU A 922 14.14 -12.55 10.60
CA GLU A 922 13.89 -11.16 10.16
C GLU A 922 12.40 -10.93 9.90
N GLN A 923 11.71 -11.85 9.22
CA GLN A 923 10.29 -11.72 8.91
C GLN A 923 9.40 -11.70 10.18
N ILE A 924 9.64 -12.63 11.11
CA ILE A 924 8.88 -12.72 12.37
C ILE A 924 9.12 -11.48 13.24
N LEU A 925 10.39 -11.07 13.40
CA LEU A 925 10.76 -9.89 14.19
C LEU A 925 10.13 -8.61 13.64
N ARG A 926 10.09 -8.45 12.31
CA ARG A 926 9.44 -7.29 11.66
C ARG A 926 7.94 -7.28 11.88
N GLU A 927 7.29 -8.42 11.78
CA GLU A 927 5.85 -8.54 11.98
C GLU A 927 5.47 -8.20 13.43
N ALA A 928 6.11 -8.86 14.40
CA ALA A 928 5.88 -8.62 15.83
C ALA A 928 6.22 -7.19 16.27
N HIS A 929 7.35 -6.62 15.83
CA HIS A 929 7.71 -5.24 16.18
C HIS A 929 6.74 -4.21 15.60
N SER A 930 6.15 -4.47 14.43
CA SER A 930 5.18 -3.57 13.80
C SER A 930 3.78 -3.62 14.41
N HIS A 931 3.40 -4.71 15.09
CA HIS A 931 2.06 -4.89 15.62
C HIS A 931 1.78 -4.03 16.85
N THR A 932 0.66 -3.32 16.86
CA THR A 932 0.35 -2.28 17.87
C THR A 932 0.18 -2.82 19.29
N ALA A 933 -0.28 -4.07 19.45
CA ALA A 933 -0.54 -4.69 20.75
C ALA A 933 0.67 -5.43 21.35
N VAL A 934 1.74 -5.63 20.57
CA VAL A 934 2.99 -6.21 21.06
C VAL A 934 3.75 -5.14 21.85
N GLU A 935 4.06 -5.46 23.12
CA GLU A 935 4.78 -4.60 24.07
C GLU A 935 6.21 -5.07 24.37
N GLY A 936 6.63 -6.24 23.88
CA GLY A 936 8.02 -6.70 23.99
C GLY A 936 8.31 -8.01 23.24
N ILE A 937 9.59 -8.24 22.93
CA ILE A 937 10.09 -9.46 22.30
C ILE A 937 11.36 -9.91 23.04
N VAL A 938 11.45 -11.20 23.36
CA VAL A 938 12.63 -11.85 23.94
C VAL A 938 13.02 -13.05 23.08
N LEU A 939 14.30 -13.12 22.69
CA LEU A 939 14.86 -14.21 21.89
C LEU A 939 15.34 -15.38 22.77
N TRP A 940 15.08 -16.62 22.35
CA TRP A 940 15.52 -17.83 23.07
C TRP A 940 16.83 -18.42 22.56
N ALA A 941 17.88 -17.59 22.61
CA ALA A 941 19.17 -17.88 21.98
C ALA A 941 20.37 -17.85 22.95
N ALA A 942 20.17 -18.21 24.23
CA ALA A 942 21.28 -18.35 25.18
C ALA A 942 22.25 -19.44 24.72
N ARG A 943 23.55 -19.11 24.80
CA ARG A 943 24.65 -20.03 24.56
C ARG A 943 25.14 -20.62 25.88
N ASN A 944 25.41 -21.92 25.91
CA ASN A 944 26.10 -22.64 26.97
C ASN A 944 27.36 -23.35 26.40
N GLU A 945 28.08 -24.11 27.23
CA GLU A 945 29.27 -24.88 26.83
C GLU A 945 29.05 -25.80 25.60
N THR A 946 27.82 -26.31 25.42
CA THR A 946 27.46 -27.27 24.36
C THR A 946 26.83 -26.62 23.11
N GLY A 947 26.53 -25.32 23.12
CA GLY A 947 25.85 -24.61 22.04
C GLY A 947 24.62 -23.84 22.50
N CYS A 948 23.57 -23.81 21.69
CA CYS A 948 22.28 -23.18 21.99
C CYS A 948 21.15 -24.17 21.67
N TYR A 949 19.92 -23.92 22.13
CA TYR A 949 18.80 -24.86 21.99
C TYR A 949 18.41 -25.15 20.53
N ARG A 950 17.87 -24.15 19.81
CA ARG A 950 17.52 -24.23 18.38
C ARG A 950 18.20 -23.16 17.53
N MET A 951 18.48 -22.01 18.13
CA MET A 951 19.05 -20.84 17.48
C MET A 951 20.21 -20.28 18.32
N CYS A 952 21.37 -20.10 17.71
CA CYS A 952 22.45 -19.29 18.27
C CYS A 952 22.46 -17.92 17.57
N LEU A 953 22.83 -16.85 18.28
CA LEU A 953 23.15 -15.55 17.67
C LEU A 953 24.65 -15.40 17.37
N THR A 954 25.50 -16.16 18.08
CA THR A 954 26.97 -16.13 17.94
C THR A 954 27.62 -17.51 17.88
N ASP A 955 28.86 -17.54 17.38
CA ASP A 955 29.81 -18.62 17.65
C ASP A 955 30.31 -18.59 19.12
N GLU A 956 31.29 -19.44 19.43
CA GLU A 956 31.97 -19.53 20.74
C GLU A 956 32.85 -18.32 21.10
N ASN A 957 33.22 -17.50 20.12
CA ASN A 957 34.07 -16.32 20.27
C ASN A 957 33.24 -15.03 20.31
N TYR A 958 31.90 -15.13 20.37
CA TYR A 958 30.94 -14.03 20.31
C TYR A 958 30.95 -13.24 18.98
N ASN A 959 31.40 -13.87 17.89
CA ASN A 959 31.18 -13.36 16.53
C ASN A 959 29.75 -13.69 16.09
N ASN A 960 29.07 -12.74 15.43
CA ASN A 960 27.70 -12.93 14.98
C ASN A 960 27.59 -14.03 13.90
N LEU A 961 26.60 -14.90 14.08
CA LEU A 961 26.05 -15.76 13.03
C LEU A 961 25.04 -14.97 12.18
N PRO A 962 24.52 -15.49 11.04
CA PRO A 962 23.56 -14.77 10.20
C PRO A 962 22.33 -14.23 10.95
N THR A 963 21.85 -14.99 11.94
CA THR A 963 20.80 -14.59 12.90
C THR A 963 21.21 -13.40 13.78
N GLY A 964 22.45 -13.37 14.29
CA GLY A 964 23.01 -12.23 15.01
C GLY A 964 23.20 -10.98 14.14
N VAL A 965 23.53 -11.17 12.85
CA VAL A 965 23.60 -10.06 11.87
C VAL A 965 22.21 -9.46 11.62
N VAL A 966 21.16 -10.29 11.53
CA VAL A 966 19.76 -9.82 11.47
C VAL A 966 19.37 -9.03 12.72
N VAL A 967 19.73 -9.52 13.91
CA VAL A 967 19.47 -8.82 15.18
C VAL A 967 20.14 -7.45 15.21
N ASP A 968 21.42 -7.35 14.86
CA ASP A 968 22.14 -6.06 14.87
C ASP A 968 21.56 -5.08 13.82
N LYS A 969 21.22 -5.57 12.63
CA LYS A 969 20.53 -4.80 11.58
C LYS A 969 19.22 -4.19 12.08
N LEU A 970 18.39 -4.96 12.77
CA LEU A 970 17.09 -4.52 13.26
C LEU A 970 17.21 -3.57 14.48
N ILE A 971 18.16 -3.81 15.38
CA ILE A 971 18.48 -2.86 16.46
C ILE A 971 18.88 -1.49 15.88
N ASP A 972 19.69 -1.47 14.81
CA ASP A 972 20.10 -0.21 14.18
C ASP A 972 18.97 0.49 13.40
N GLU A 973 18.01 -0.28 12.86
CA GLU A 973 16.77 0.25 12.22
C GLU A 973 15.77 0.83 13.25
N TRP A 974 15.72 0.26 14.46
CA TRP A 974 14.70 0.60 15.49
C TRP A 974 15.20 1.57 16.57
N LYS A 975 16.50 1.86 16.65
CA LYS A 975 17.01 2.83 17.62
C LYS A 975 16.51 4.26 17.32
N PRO A 976 16.32 5.10 18.35
CA PRO A 976 16.05 6.52 18.18
C PRO A 976 17.13 7.20 17.34
N GLN A 977 16.71 7.93 16.30
CA GLN A 977 17.61 8.69 15.43
C GLN A 977 17.63 10.18 15.84
N ILE A 978 18.67 10.90 15.42
CA ILE A 978 18.73 12.36 15.52
C ILE A 978 17.70 12.96 14.57
N SER A 979 17.03 14.03 14.98
CA SER A 979 16.16 14.83 14.12
C SER A 979 16.47 16.31 14.32
N GLU A 980 16.65 17.03 13.21
CA GLU A 980 17.00 18.45 13.20
C GLU A 980 16.19 19.19 12.14
N GLY A 981 16.00 20.50 12.33
CA GLY A 981 15.31 21.38 11.39
C GLY A 981 15.02 22.75 11.97
N LEU A 982 14.37 23.61 11.19
CA LEU A 982 14.05 25.00 11.58
C LEU A 982 12.55 25.15 11.92
N THR A 983 12.22 26.12 12.78
CA THR A 983 10.83 26.44 13.15
C THR A 983 10.10 27.24 12.09
N ASP A 984 8.82 26.91 11.89
CA ASP A 984 8.02 27.44 10.80
C ASP A 984 7.59 28.90 10.91
N SER A 985 6.82 29.37 9.93
CA SER A 985 6.22 30.71 9.88
C SER A 985 5.38 31.07 11.11
N ASN A 986 4.96 30.07 11.87
CA ASN A 986 4.19 30.17 13.10
C ASN A 986 5.06 29.80 14.32
N GLY A 987 6.39 29.77 14.16
CA GLY A 987 7.36 29.29 15.14
C GLY A 987 7.35 27.77 15.34
N GLU A 988 6.82 26.95 14.40
CA GLU A 988 6.59 25.51 14.64
C GLU A 988 7.55 24.56 13.89
N PHE A 989 8.23 23.66 14.59
CA PHE A 989 8.96 22.54 13.95
C PHE A 989 8.20 21.23 14.18
N LYS A 990 8.00 20.42 13.14
CA LYS A 990 7.22 19.17 13.18
C LYS A 990 8.10 17.98 12.75
N THR A 991 8.09 16.90 13.52
CA THR A 991 8.88 15.68 13.24
C THR A 991 8.24 14.44 13.86
N LEU A 992 8.51 13.25 13.31
CA LEU A 992 8.02 11.95 13.80
C LEU A 992 9.16 11.22 14.51
N LEU A 993 9.11 11.15 15.84
CA LEU A 993 10.18 10.58 16.67
C LEU A 993 9.80 9.23 17.26
N PHE A 994 10.76 8.32 17.41
CA PHE A 994 10.58 7.13 18.23
C PHE A 994 10.32 7.50 19.70
N HIS A 995 9.56 6.67 20.42
CA HIS A 995 9.39 6.86 21.85
C HIS A 995 10.74 6.81 22.58
N GLY A 996 10.93 7.69 23.58
CA GLY A 996 12.16 7.76 24.38
C GLY A 996 12.53 9.16 24.85
N HIS A 997 13.67 9.28 25.55
CA HIS A 997 14.16 10.55 26.06
C HIS A 997 15.15 11.23 25.10
N TYR A 998 14.92 12.52 24.87
CA TYR A 998 15.74 13.39 24.03
C TYR A 998 16.23 14.60 24.82
N ASP A 999 17.45 15.06 24.54
CA ASP A 999 17.86 16.42 24.86
C ASP A 999 17.53 17.28 23.63
N VAL A 1000 16.65 18.27 23.82
CA VAL A 1000 16.21 19.22 22.78
C VAL A 1000 16.99 20.50 22.95
N ALA A 1001 17.82 20.84 21.98
CA ALA A 1001 18.50 22.12 21.91
C ALA A 1001 17.80 23.02 20.88
N ILE A 1002 17.61 24.29 21.24
CA ILE A 1002 17.00 25.32 20.41
C ILE A 1002 17.96 26.50 20.35
N ASN A 1003 18.41 26.85 19.15
CA ASN A 1003 19.34 27.95 18.92
C ASN A 1003 18.80 28.89 17.85
N HIS A 1004 18.82 30.18 18.11
CA HIS A 1004 18.44 31.21 17.14
C HIS A 1004 19.43 32.39 17.25
N PRO A 1005 19.83 33.07 16.16
CA PRO A 1005 20.84 34.13 16.22
C PRO A 1005 20.52 35.30 17.15
N SER A 1006 19.25 35.51 17.50
CA SER A 1006 18.84 36.54 18.47
C SER A 1006 18.89 36.09 19.94
N MET A 1007 19.09 34.80 20.23
CA MET A 1007 19.15 34.29 21.59
C MET A 1007 20.56 34.46 22.17
N ASN A 1008 20.66 34.99 23.39
CA ASN A 1008 21.94 35.16 24.09
C ASN A 1008 22.61 33.82 24.47
N SER A 1009 21.86 32.71 24.46
CA SER A 1009 22.36 31.35 24.72
C SER A 1009 21.40 30.29 24.17
N THR A 1010 21.93 29.16 23.68
CA THR A 1010 21.13 27.99 23.28
C THR A 1010 20.22 27.51 24.41
N PHE A 1011 18.91 27.51 24.19
CA PHE A 1011 17.97 26.87 25.10
C PHE A 1011 18.16 25.35 25.01
N SER A 1012 18.14 24.66 26.15
CA SER A 1012 18.27 23.19 26.19
C SER A 1012 17.34 22.61 27.23
N ARG A 1013 16.50 21.64 26.83
CA ARG A 1013 15.52 20.99 27.69
C ARG A 1013 15.43 19.50 27.40
N ARG A 1014 15.28 18.70 28.46
CA ARG A 1014 14.91 17.28 28.33
C ARG A 1014 13.46 17.18 27.88
N PHE A 1015 13.22 16.40 26.83
CA PHE A 1015 11.91 16.08 26.32
C PHE A 1015 11.74 14.56 26.29
N GLU A 1016 10.56 14.08 26.62
CA GLU A 1016 10.21 12.68 26.58
C GLU A 1016 9.11 12.49 25.55
N VAL A 1017 9.37 11.62 24.57
CA VAL A 1017 8.43 11.25 23.53
C VAL A 1017 7.72 10.00 24.03
N THR A 1018 6.48 10.15 24.48
CA THR A 1018 5.67 9.04 25.01
C THR A 1018 4.64 8.57 23.99
N ALA A 1019 4.17 7.33 24.17
CA ALA A 1019 2.94 6.88 23.54
C ALA A 1019 1.75 7.81 23.94
N PRO A 1020 0.72 7.95 23.10
CA PRO A 1020 -0.49 8.70 23.45
C PRO A 1020 -1.20 8.08 24.66
N GLU A 1021 -1.80 8.92 25.51
CA GLU A 1021 -2.57 8.47 26.67
C GLU A 1021 -3.79 7.65 26.23
N THR A 1022 -3.91 6.43 26.74
CA THR A 1022 -4.87 5.43 26.26
C THR A 1022 -6.22 5.54 26.96
N SER A 1023 -7.08 6.46 26.52
CA SER A 1023 -8.51 6.48 26.89
C SER A 1023 -9.45 5.93 25.81
N ALA A 1024 -8.95 5.56 24.64
CA ALA A 1024 -9.73 4.92 23.57
C ALA A 1024 -8.84 4.01 22.69
N ARG A 1025 -8.79 2.70 22.99
CA ARG A 1025 -8.17 1.69 22.10
C ARG A 1025 -9.15 1.10 21.07
N ASN A 1026 -10.42 1.51 21.05
CA ASN A 1026 -11.51 0.87 20.30
C ASN A 1026 -12.15 1.73 19.19
N SER A 1027 -11.39 2.62 18.53
CA SER A 1027 -11.89 3.39 17.38
C SER A 1027 -10.80 3.60 16.34
N GLU A 1028 -11.05 3.11 15.11
CA GLU A 1028 -10.11 3.17 13.98
C GLU A 1028 -9.88 4.59 13.43
N ASP A 1029 -10.67 5.57 13.86
CA ASP A 1029 -10.64 6.95 13.36
C ASP A 1029 -10.42 7.96 14.52
N THR A 1030 -9.21 7.96 15.07
CA THR A 1030 -8.73 9.02 15.97
C THR A 1030 -7.43 9.60 15.46
N THR A 1031 -7.51 10.83 14.95
CA THR A 1031 -6.33 11.66 14.63
C THR A 1031 -5.60 12.00 15.93
N ILE A 1032 -4.55 11.22 16.24
CA ILE A 1032 -3.85 11.31 17.51
C ILE A 1032 -3.05 12.62 17.57
N SER A 1033 -3.60 13.64 18.23
CA SER A 1033 -3.02 15.00 18.27
C SER A 1033 -1.51 14.98 18.60
N PRO A 1034 -0.66 15.75 17.93
CA PRO A 1034 0.80 15.71 18.15
C PRO A 1034 1.16 16.14 19.58
N MET A 1035 2.28 15.64 20.12
CA MET A 1035 2.85 16.17 21.36
C MET A 1035 3.41 17.56 21.08
N ILE A 1036 2.88 18.58 21.76
CA ILE A 1036 3.31 19.98 21.57
C ILE A 1036 4.27 20.42 22.66
N LEU A 1037 5.49 20.79 22.27
CA LEU A 1037 6.49 21.41 23.14
C LEU A 1037 6.47 22.92 22.92
N HIS A 1038 5.72 23.64 23.75
CA HIS A 1038 5.81 25.10 23.82
C HIS A 1038 7.10 25.51 24.53
N VAL A 1039 7.88 26.39 23.90
CA VAL A 1039 9.11 26.95 24.46
C VAL A 1039 9.07 28.47 24.33
N GLN A 1040 9.18 29.15 25.47
CA GLN A 1040 9.51 30.57 25.51
C GLN A 1040 11.02 30.72 25.70
N VAL A 1041 11.66 31.55 24.88
CA VAL A 1041 13.10 31.84 24.95
C VAL A 1041 13.34 33.34 25.18
N ASP A 1042 14.34 33.65 26.01
CA ASP A 1042 14.81 35.02 26.17
C ASP A 1042 15.67 35.41 24.97
N VAL A 1043 15.21 36.46 24.28
CA VAL A 1043 15.81 37.11 23.12
C VAL A 1043 16.36 38.46 23.58
#